data_AF-A0A1E7KS36-F1
#
_entry.id   AF-A0A1E7KS36-F1
#
_cell.length_a   1.000
_cell.length_b   1.000
_cell.length_c   1.000
_cell.angle_alpha   90.00
_cell.angle_beta   90.00
_cell.angle_gamma   90.00
#
_symmetry.space_group_name_H-M   'P 1'
#
loop_
_entity.id
_entity.type
_entity.pdbx_description
1 polymer ?
#
loop_
_entity_poly.entity_id
_entity_poly.type
_entity_poly.pdbx_seq_one_letter_code
_entity_poly.pdbx_strand_id
1 'polypeptide(L)'
;GPGAPGAVALGTRLPVAQGPMTRVSDQPEFAAAVAADGALPFLALALAGAEQTRTMLEATKSSLGEAPWGVGVLGFADEEIRQAQLDVVREVRPTHAIIAGGRPAQAAALEEEGISTFLHVPSPGLLRQFLAAGARKFIFEGAECGGHVGPRNSFPLWEAQAEILLEFTAKERPGAAGELTVLFAGGVHDERSAAMVAALAAPLTRAGVATGVLMGTAYLFTEEAVRAGAILPRFQQQVVDAERTDLLETAPGHATRCAHSAFTSQFAALKEQLRQAGVPEREVWEQLEKFNVGRLRVASKGIERVGPELRGVDEQRQGDEGMFMAGEVCVLRDAVTTVSALHDAVGERAAGRLRERARALRDELGLAPLGAAAEEEDARPEPLRVAIVGMAGMFPGAEDLSTFWANVLAGKDCVTEVPAERWDPELYYAPDGEGARTPSRWGGFLPEIPFDPLSFGIPPASLASVEPVQLLALEAARRALADAGCEGRPVDHARTSVVFGAEAGSDLSNASVLRTVLPSYLGGDLPDALDEQLPRLTEDSFPGVLANVIAGRIANRLNLGGANYTVDAACASSLTAVDVACKELVTGTSDMVLCGGADLHNGINDYLLFSSVHALSPTGRSSTFDGGADGIALGEGVACVVLKRLADAERDGDRVYAVIDGVGSASDGRALGLTAPRPEGQRAALTRAFRNAGVSPAQIGLIEAHGTGTVVGDRTELATLTEVFTEAGAEPGSCAVGSVKSQIGHTKCAAGLAGLIKTTLALHHGVKPPTLHIEQPNAAWDQDSSPFFFHAAARPWAAEASERVAGVSAFGFGGTNFHAVLRAYDQAPSVHSSHEWPVELFTFRGRDEAAAQRAVARLLEKLERAGQAEEPDAA
;
A
#
# COMPACT_ATOMS: atom_id res chain seq x y z
N GLY A 1 -7.37 3.76 13.91
CA GLY A 1 -6.52 2.56 13.83
C GLY A 1 -5.05 2.93 13.88
N PRO A 2 -4.15 1.97 13.58
CA PRO A 2 -2.71 2.18 13.43
C PRO A 2 -2.41 3.30 12.44
N GLY A 3 -1.41 4.15 12.74
CA GLY A 3 -1.01 5.28 11.88
C GLY A 3 -1.90 6.53 11.95
N ALA A 4 -3.00 6.52 12.72
CA ALA A 4 -3.78 7.73 12.96
C ALA A 4 -2.92 8.81 13.67
N PRO A 5 -3.10 10.11 13.39
CA PRO A 5 -2.28 11.18 14.00
C PRO A 5 -2.24 11.11 15.53
N GLY A 6 -3.34 10.73 16.19
CA GLY A 6 -3.37 10.51 17.63
C GLY A 6 -2.53 9.32 18.10
N ALA A 7 -2.50 8.23 17.33
CA ALA A 7 -1.67 7.05 17.66
C ALA A 7 -0.18 7.39 17.51
N VAL A 8 0.18 8.10 16.43
CA VAL A 8 1.55 8.61 16.19
C VAL A 8 1.99 9.56 17.30
N ALA A 9 1.13 10.51 17.69
CA ALA A 9 1.43 11.46 18.76
C ALA A 9 1.67 10.80 20.13
N LEU A 10 1.03 9.65 20.39
CA LEU A 10 1.20 8.87 21.61
C LEU A 10 2.31 7.80 21.51
N GLY A 11 2.90 7.59 20.33
CA GLY A 11 3.86 6.51 20.07
C GLY A 11 3.25 5.11 20.15
N THR A 12 1.93 4.97 20.02
CA THR A 12 1.19 3.72 20.23
C THR A 12 0.49 3.26 18.96
N ARG A 13 -0.08 2.04 18.98
CA ARG A 13 -0.85 1.49 17.86
C ARG A 13 -2.27 2.10 17.78
N LEU A 14 -2.83 2.53 18.90
CA LEU A 14 -4.19 3.06 19.00
C LEU A 14 -4.17 4.44 19.65
N PRO A 15 -5.05 5.38 19.24
CA PRO A 15 -5.21 6.68 19.90
C PRO A 15 -6.01 6.56 21.22
N VAL A 16 -5.62 5.60 22.05
CA VAL A 16 -6.31 5.21 23.29
C VAL A 16 -5.31 5.26 24.43
N ALA A 17 -5.69 5.89 25.53
CA ALA A 17 -4.93 5.92 26.77
C ALA A 17 -5.75 5.37 27.94
N GLN A 18 -5.11 4.59 28.80
CA GLN A 18 -5.64 4.22 30.11
C GLN A 18 -5.30 5.32 31.10
N GLY A 19 -6.30 6.03 31.61
CA GLY A 19 -6.12 7.16 32.52
C GLY A 19 -5.69 6.73 33.93
N PRO A 20 -4.77 7.46 34.60
CA PRO A 20 -4.24 7.07 35.90
C PRO A 20 -5.31 7.12 36.99
N MET A 21 -5.59 5.98 37.63
CA MET A 21 -6.55 5.88 38.73
C MET A 21 -5.86 5.50 40.04
N THR A 22 -6.00 6.34 41.07
CA THR A 22 -5.40 6.12 42.40
C THR A 22 -5.77 4.75 42.96
N ARG A 23 -4.77 3.93 43.30
CA ARG A 23 -4.89 2.56 43.83
C ARG A 23 -5.48 1.52 42.88
N VAL A 24 -5.69 1.87 41.61
CA VAL A 24 -6.09 0.95 40.55
C VAL A 24 -4.92 0.79 39.59
N SER A 25 -4.49 1.89 38.98
CA SER A 25 -3.40 1.94 38.00
C SER A 25 -2.04 2.03 38.69
N ASP A 26 -1.78 1.18 39.68
CA ASP A 26 -0.51 1.13 40.42
C ASP A 26 0.23 -0.20 40.27
N GLN A 27 -0.20 -1.04 39.33
CA GLN A 27 0.34 -2.37 39.05
C GLN A 27 1.05 -2.42 37.68
N PRO A 28 2.37 -2.72 37.64
CA PRO A 28 3.13 -2.90 36.40
C PRO A 28 2.52 -3.90 35.42
N GLU A 29 2.02 -5.03 35.93
CA GLU A 29 1.44 -6.11 35.11
C GLU A 29 0.18 -5.64 34.36
N PHE A 30 -0.62 -4.76 34.98
CA PHE A 30 -1.79 -4.20 34.35
C PHE A 30 -1.41 -3.21 33.24
N ALA A 31 -0.40 -2.37 33.49
CA ALA A 31 0.15 -1.48 32.46
C ALA A 31 0.68 -2.27 31.25
N ALA A 32 1.34 -3.42 31.48
CA ALA A 32 1.82 -4.29 30.41
C ALA A 32 0.67 -4.87 29.57
N ALA A 33 -0.45 -5.27 30.20
CA ALA A 33 -1.62 -5.76 29.47
C ALA A 33 -2.23 -4.68 28.55
N VAL A 34 -2.34 -3.45 29.04
CA VAL A 34 -2.84 -2.30 28.24
C VAL A 34 -1.91 -2.00 27.05
N ALA A 35 -0.58 -2.00 27.29
CA ALA A 35 0.41 -1.75 26.24
C ALA A 35 0.43 -2.84 25.18
N ALA A 36 0.32 -4.11 25.58
CA ALA A 36 0.29 -5.26 24.65
C ALA A 36 -0.86 -5.18 23.65
N ASP A 37 -2.02 -4.65 24.07
CA ASP A 37 -3.17 -4.40 23.20
C ASP A 37 -3.14 -3.01 22.51
N GLY A 38 -2.02 -2.29 22.60
CA GLY A 38 -1.71 -1.15 21.74
C GLY A 38 -2.16 0.23 22.23
N ALA A 39 -2.61 0.35 23.48
CA ALA A 39 -2.96 1.63 24.12
C ALA A 39 -1.83 2.15 25.02
N LEU A 40 -1.88 3.42 25.42
CA LEU A 40 -0.91 4.05 26.32
C LEU A 40 -1.32 3.87 27.80
N PRO A 41 -0.60 3.07 28.62
CA PRO A 41 -0.88 2.95 30.04
C PRO A 41 -0.32 4.13 30.86
N PHE A 42 -1.06 4.54 31.90
CA PHE A 42 -0.58 5.52 32.89
C PHE A 42 -0.67 4.99 34.31
N LEU A 43 0.43 5.10 35.05
CA LEU A 43 0.48 4.76 36.47
C LEU A 43 0.13 5.94 37.37
N ALA A 44 -0.72 5.71 38.37
CA ALA A 44 -1.10 6.72 39.34
C ALA A 44 -0.14 6.76 40.54
N LEU A 45 0.68 7.80 40.63
CA LEU A 45 1.59 7.98 41.77
C LEU A 45 0.86 8.34 43.07
N ALA A 46 -0.29 9.01 42.94
CA ALA A 46 -1.11 9.47 44.07
C ALA A 46 -0.25 10.20 45.14
N LEU A 47 -0.25 9.70 46.38
CA LEU A 47 0.54 10.23 47.50
C LEU A 47 1.75 9.35 47.84
N ALA A 48 2.30 8.61 46.86
CA ALA A 48 3.51 7.81 47.06
C ALA A 48 4.73 8.71 47.31
N GLY A 49 5.55 8.35 48.29
CA GLY A 49 6.84 9.00 48.53
C GLY A 49 7.91 8.59 47.50
N ALA A 50 9.13 9.12 47.62
CA ALA A 50 10.23 8.90 46.68
C ALA A 50 10.53 7.40 46.44
N GLU A 51 10.72 6.62 47.51
CA GLU A 51 11.10 5.21 47.43
C GLU A 51 10.01 4.34 46.80
N GLN A 52 8.75 4.59 47.16
CA GLN A 52 7.59 3.89 46.58
C GLN A 52 7.42 4.23 45.09
N THR A 53 7.60 5.50 44.74
CA THR A 53 7.57 5.97 43.35
C THR A 53 8.65 5.27 42.54
N ARG A 54 9.89 5.25 43.04
CA ARG A 54 11.03 4.60 42.36
C ARG A 54 10.77 3.13 42.10
N THR A 55 10.36 2.41 43.15
CA THR A 55 10.06 0.97 43.05
C THR A 55 8.99 0.70 41.98
N MET A 56 7.93 1.49 41.96
CA MET A 56 6.84 1.35 41.00
C MET A 56 7.31 1.63 39.56
N LEU A 57 8.08 2.71 39.35
CA LEU A 57 8.51 3.11 38.01
C LEU A 57 9.58 2.17 37.44
N GLU A 58 10.53 1.70 38.26
CA GLU A 58 11.56 0.74 37.83
C GLU A 58 10.97 -0.63 37.50
N ALA A 59 10.00 -1.10 38.30
CA ALA A 59 9.27 -2.34 38.01
C ALA A 59 8.46 -2.23 36.71
N THR A 60 7.80 -1.09 36.49
CA THR A 60 7.05 -0.81 35.26
C THR A 60 7.96 -0.79 34.05
N LYS A 61 9.06 -0.04 34.10
CA LYS A 61 10.04 0.02 33.00
C LYS A 61 10.58 -1.37 32.64
N SER A 62 10.87 -2.17 33.66
CA SER A 62 11.32 -3.56 33.46
C SER A 62 10.25 -4.43 32.79
N SER A 63 8.97 -4.23 33.12
CA SER A 63 7.87 -5.02 32.57
C SER A 63 7.45 -4.60 31.16
N LEU A 64 7.62 -3.33 30.77
CA LEU A 64 7.16 -2.80 29.48
C LEU A 64 8.28 -2.69 28.43
N GLY A 65 9.55 -2.71 28.85
CA GLY A 65 10.69 -2.55 27.94
C GLY A 65 10.65 -1.20 27.23
N GLU A 66 10.66 -1.22 25.90
CA GLU A 66 10.64 -0.03 25.05
C GLU A 66 9.21 0.45 24.71
N ALA A 67 8.16 -0.24 25.18
CA ALA A 67 6.78 0.18 24.93
C ALA A 67 6.52 1.54 25.61
N PRO A 68 5.76 2.46 24.97
CA PRO A 68 5.44 3.75 25.57
C PRO A 68 4.52 3.57 26.78
N TRP A 69 4.78 4.35 27.83
CA TRP A 69 4.03 4.37 29.07
C TRP A 69 4.20 5.71 29.79
N GLY A 70 3.28 6.01 30.70
CA GLY A 70 3.30 7.27 31.42
C GLY A 70 2.95 7.21 32.89
N VAL A 71 3.01 8.37 33.53
CA VAL A 71 2.71 8.56 34.96
C VAL A 71 1.71 9.68 35.18
N GLY A 72 0.86 9.53 36.19
CA GLY A 72 -0.08 10.54 36.67
C GLY A 72 0.40 11.15 37.98
N VAL A 73 0.63 12.46 37.97
CA VAL A 73 1.05 13.25 39.13
C VAL A 73 -0.08 14.18 39.55
N LEU A 74 -0.36 14.24 40.86
CA LEU A 74 -1.32 15.19 41.42
C LEU A 74 -0.65 16.55 41.62
N GLY A 75 -1.06 17.56 40.86
CA GLY A 75 -0.54 18.92 40.94
C GLY A 75 -0.83 19.61 42.28
N PHE A 76 -1.85 19.15 43.00
CA PHE A 76 -2.25 19.64 44.32
C PHE A 76 -1.68 18.84 45.50
N ALA A 77 -0.87 17.80 45.25
CA ALA A 77 -0.14 17.13 46.33
C ALA A 77 0.84 18.09 47.02
N ASP A 78 1.17 17.82 48.30
CA ASP A 78 2.18 18.58 49.06
C ASP A 78 3.47 18.77 48.25
N GLU A 79 4.04 19.96 48.31
CA GLU A 79 5.21 20.35 47.51
C GLU A 79 6.36 19.35 47.64
N GLU A 80 6.65 18.90 48.87
CA GLU A 80 7.72 17.93 49.15
C GLU A 80 7.45 16.58 48.47
N ILE A 81 6.22 16.06 48.54
CA ILE A 81 5.85 14.78 47.90
C ILE A 81 5.93 14.92 46.39
N ARG A 82 5.38 16.01 45.84
CA ARG A 82 5.35 16.24 44.40
C ARG A 82 6.75 16.42 43.83
N GLN A 83 7.62 17.18 44.50
CA GLN A 83 9.01 17.35 44.07
C GLN A 83 9.75 16.01 44.10
N ALA A 84 9.59 15.23 45.17
CA ALA A 84 10.18 13.91 45.29
C ALA A 84 9.69 12.95 44.18
N GLN A 85 8.41 13.01 43.81
CA GLN A 85 7.87 12.24 42.68
C GLN A 85 8.48 12.68 41.35
N LEU A 86 8.52 13.99 41.09
CA LEU A 86 9.06 14.54 39.84
C LEU A 86 10.55 14.23 39.68
N ASP A 87 11.34 14.26 40.75
CA ASP A 87 12.76 13.91 40.71
C ASP A 87 12.97 12.46 40.27
N VAL A 88 12.14 11.53 40.78
CA VAL A 88 12.18 10.12 40.35
C VAL A 88 11.68 9.96 38.90
N VAL A 89 10.66 10.71 38.48
CA VAL A 89 10.16 10.70 37.10
C VAL A 89 11.25 11.14 36.11
N ARG A 90 12.02 12.18 36.43
CA ARG A 90 13.16 12.65 35.62
C ARG A 90 14.29 11.63 35.52
N GLU A 91 14.48 10.84 36.57
CA GLU A 91 15.49 9.80 36.59
C GLU A 91 15.08 8.56 35.78
N VAL A 92 13.87 8.06 35.99
CA VAL A 92 13.40 6.82 35.32
C VAL A 92 13.01 7.07 33.86
N ARG A 93 12.54 8.29 33.56
CA ARG A 93 12.12 8.79 32.23
C ARG A 93 11.01 7.97 31.58
N PRO A 94 9.78 7.97 32.12
CA PRO A 94 8.63 7.48 31.37
C PRO A 94 8.46 8.31 30.09
N THR A 95 7.88 7.72 29.05
CA THR A 95 7.66 8.44 27.78
C THR A 95 6.64 9.58 27.90
N HIS A 96 5.69 9.44 28.82
CA HIS A 96 4.57 10.35 28.99
C HIS A 96 4.32 10.74 30.45
N ALA A 97 3.71 11.90 30.67
CA ALA A 97 3.23 12.31 31.98
C ALA A 97 1.87 13.03 31.89
N ILE A 98 1.07 12.91 32.95
CA ILE A 98 -0.16 13.67 33.16
C ILE A 98 -0.01 14.42 34.47
N ILE A 99 -0.22 15.74 34.46
CA ILE A 99 -0.22 16.55 35.67
C ILE A 99 -1.63 17.06 35.94
N ALA A 100 -2.36 16.41 36.84
CA ALA A 100 -3.71 16.78 37.23
C ALA A 100 -3.68 18.08 38.06
N GLY A 101 -4.22 19.18 37.54
CA GLY A 101 -4.09 20.52 38.16
C GLY A 101 -2.71 21.15 37.99
N GLY A 102 -1.92 20.69 37.01
CA GLY A 102 -0.60 21.24 36.69
C GLY A 102 -0.64 22.61 36.01
N ARG A 103 0.52 23.28 35.98
CA ARG A 103 0.75 24.55 35.27
C ARG A 103 1.60 24.31 34.00
N PRO A 104 1.43 25.11 32.93
CA PRO A 104 2.24 25.02 31.71
C PRO A 104 3.76 24.95 31.93
N ALA A 105 4.29 25.70 32.89
CA ALA A 105 5.71 25.66 33.24
C ALA A 105 6.18 24.29 33.76
N GLN A 106 5.32 23.54 34.45
CA GLN A 106 5.65 22.20 34.94
C GLN A 106 5.66 21.18 33.80
N ALA A 107 4.72 21.29 32.85
CA ALA A 107 4.71 20.46 31.67
C ALA A 107 5.94 20.73 30.78
N ALA A 108 6.25 22.02 30.53
CA ALA A 108 7.42 22.42 29.74
C ALA A 108 8.73 21.85 30.32
N ALA A 109 8.91 21.89 31.64
CA ALA A 109 10.09 21.33 32.29
C ALA A 109 10.27 19.81 32.07
N LEU A 110 9.18 19.05 31.95
CA LEU A 110 9.24 17.62 31.63
C LEU A 110 9.42 17.38 30.12
N GLU A 111 8.81 18.21 29.29
CA GLU A 111 8.96 18.13 27.82
C GLU A 111 10.39 18.44 27.37
N GLU A 112 11.09 19.38 28.02
CA GLU A 112 12.52 19.65 27.81
C GLU A 112 13.41 18.43 28.08
N GLU A 113 12.96 17.52 28.94
CA GLU A 113 13.63 16.26 29.24
C GLU A 113 13.16 15.09 28.36
N GLY A 114 12.33 15.37 27.34
CA GLY A 114 11.82 14.38 26.39
C GLY A 114 10.56 13.63 26.87
N ILE A 115 9.94 14.05 27.97
CA ILE A 115 8.74 13.41 28.52
C ILE A 115 7.49 14.14 28.02
N SER A 116 6.73 13.50 27.15
CA SER A 116 5.53 14.10 26.53
C SER A 116 4.42 14.30 27.57
N THR A 117 4.11 15.56 27.90
CA THR A 117 3.32 15.88 29.09
C THR A 117 1.95 16.49 28.77
N PHE A 118 0.89 15.89 29.30
CA PHE A 118 -0.48 16.35 29.16
C PHE A 118 -0.96 17.11 30.40
N LEU A 119 -1.74 18.17 30.16
CA LEU A 119 -2.39 18.96 31.21
C LEU A 119 -3.91 18.74 31.19
N HIS A 120 -4.48 18.49 32.36
CA HIS A 120 -5.94 18.50 32.53
C HIS A 120 -6.48 19.93 32.43
N VAL A 121 -7.50 20.11 31.61
CA VAL A 121 -8.12 21.42 31.39
C VAL A 121 -9.63 21.31 31.61
N PRO A 122 -10.13 21.58 32.84
CA PRO A 122 -11.55 21.40 33.17
C PRO A 122 -12.43 22.61 32.76
N SER A 123 -11.85 23.65 32.12
CA SER A 123 -12.63 24.80 31.66
C SER A 123 -12.07 25.45 30.39
N PRO A 124 -12.95 26.06 29.56
CA PRO A 124 -12.53 26.82 28.38
C PRO A 124 -11.62 28.01 28.70
N GLY A 125 -11.85 28.71 29.82
CA GLY A 125 -11.04 29.85 30.24
C GLY A 125 -9.59 29.46 30.55
N LEU A 126 -9.41 28.31 31.24
CA LEU A 126 -8.08 27.79 31.52
C LEU A 126 -7.36 27.34 30.25
N LEU A 127 -8.08 26.77 29.27
CA LEU A 127 -7.50 26.38 27.99
C LEU A 127 -6.83 27.56 27.28
N ARG A 128 -7.50 28.71 27.21
CA ARG A 128 -6.93 29.94 26.61
C ARG A 128 -5.66 30.38 27.32
N GLN A 129 -5.66 30.35 28.66
CA GLN A 129 -4.47 30.69 29.45
C GLN A 129 -3.31 29.73 29.17
N PHE A 130 -3.59 28.42 29.08
CA PHE A 130 -2.55 27.42 28.83
C PHE A 130 -1.99 27.49 27.41
N LEU A 131 -2.83 27.75 26.41
CA LEU A 131 -2.40 27.98 25.03
C LEU A 131 -1.48 29.20 24.93
N ALA A 132 -1.85 30.31 25.58
CA ALA A 132 -1.05 31.53 25.64
C ALA A 132 0.29 31.32 26.37
N ALA A 133 0.32 30.41 27.35
CA ALA A 133 1.52 30.01 28.07
C ALA A 133 2.34 28.92 27.35
N GLY A 134 1.98 28.53 26.13
CA GLY A 134 2.78 27.64 25.27
C GLY A 134 2.41 26.15 25.34
N ALA A 135 1.49 25.72 26.19
CA ALA A 135 1.09 24.31 26.25
C ALA A 135 0.36 23.88 24.97
N ARG A 136 0.54 22.62 24.55
CA ARG A 136 -0.07 22.06 23.32
C ARG A 136 -0.75 20.70 23.49
N LYS A 137 -0.57 20.05 24.64
CA LYS A 137 -1.11 18.71 24.91
C LYS A 137 -2.09 18.76 26.07
N PHE A 138 -3.34 18.39 25.81
CA PHE A 138 -4.45 18.63 26.72
C PHE A 138 -5.29 17.38 26.95
N ILE A 139 -5.80 17.25 28.17
CA ILE A 139 -6.88 16.32 28.50
C ILE A 139 -8.13 17.15 28.79
N PHE A 140 -9.17 16.91 28.00
CA PHE A 140 -10.49 17.51 28.20
C PHE A 140 -11.32 16.58 29.06
N GLU A 141 -11.31 16.82 30.36
CA GLU A 141 -11.94 15.97 31.36
C GLU A 141 -13.29 16.53 31.81
N GLY A 142 -14.38 15.83 31.48
CA GLY A 142 -15.73 16.15 31.93
C GLY A 142 -16.11 15.51 33.27
N ALA A 143 -17.26 15.93 33.79
CA ALA A 143 -17.78 15.56 35.11
C ALA A 143 -18.18 14.07 35.26
N GLU A 144 -18.18 13.32 34.18
CA GLU A 144 -18.52 11.90 34.10
C GLU A 144 -17.32 10.99 34.45
N CYS A 145 -16.13 11.57 34.68
CA CYS A 145 -14.94 10.83 35.09
C CYS A 145 -15.09 10.17 36.49
N GLY A 146 -14.30 9.14 36.73
CA GLY A 146 -14.15 8.54 38.07
C GLY A 146 -13.01 9.21 38.81
N GLY A 147 -13.20 9.52 40.09
CA GLY A 147 -12.21 10.29 40.85
C GLY A 147 -12.59 11.76 40.98
N HIS A 148 -11.60 12.66 40.94
CA HIS A 148 -11.80 14.10 41.07
C HIS A 148 -12.58 14.65 39.88
N VAL A 149 -13.72 15.31 40.15
CA VAL A 149 -14.68 15.69 39.11
C VAL A 149 -14.61 17.17 38.78
N GLY A 150 -14.50 17.50 37.49
CA GLY A 150 -14.56 18.88 36.99
C GLY A 150 -15.98 19.49 37.04
N PRO A 151 -16.14 20.81 36.93
CA PRO A 151 -17.42 21.50 37.12
C PRO A 151 -18.37 21.44 35.92
N ARG A 152 -17.99 20.77 34.82
CA ARG A 152 -18.76 20.75 33.56
C ARG A 152 -18.86 19.32 33.02
N ASN A 153 -20.04 18.98 32.51
CA ASN A 153 -20.28 17.73 31.80
C ASN A 153 -19.46 17.67 30.50
N SER A 154 -19.08 16.47 30.10
CA SER A 154 -18.15 16.17 29.00
C SER A 154 -18.53 16.86 27.69
N PHE A 155 -19.72 16.60 27.13
CA PHE A 155 -20.06 17.11 25.80
C PHE A 155 -20.03 18.65 25.68
N PRO A 156 -20.70 19.43 26.56
CA PRO A 156 -20.62 20.89 26.52
C PRO A 156 -19.20 21.43 26.77
N LEU A 157 -18.39 20.73 27.58
CA LEU A 157 -16.99 21.12 27.82
C LEU A 157 -16.15 20.89 26.56
N TRP A 158 -16.22 19.69 25.99
CA TRP A 158 -15.49 19.27 24.81
C TRP A 158 -15.80 20.14 23.60
N GLU A 159 -17.08 20.46 23.37
CA GLU A 159 -17.52 21.33 22.29
C GLU A 159 -16.92 22.74 22.43
N ALA A 160 -17.08 23.37 23.60
CA ALA A 160 -16.55 24.70 23.86
C ALA A 160 -15.01 24.77 23.76
N GLN A 161 -14.31 23.69 24.15
CA GLN A 161 -12.86 23.62 24.05
C GLN A 161 -12.38 23.33 22.62
N ALA A 162 -13.11 22.51 21.86
CA ALA A 162 -12.85 22.28 20.45
C ALA A 162 -12.96 23.59 19.65
N GLU A 163 -13.99 24.40 19.91
CA GLU A 163 -14.14 25.72 19.28
C GLU A 163 -12.95 26.64 19.56
N ILE A 164 -12.42 26.63 20.79
CA ILE A 164 -11.23 27.41 21.15
C ILE A 164 -10.01 26.97 20.36
N LEU A 165 -9.80 25.66 20.21
CA LEU A 165 -8.66 25.15 19.43
C LEU A 165 -8.80 25.46 17.93
N LEU A 166 -10.02 25.39 17.38
CA LEU A 166 -10.28 25.80 16.00
C LEU A 166 -10.03 27.30 15.81
N GLU A 167 -10.47 28.14 16.75
CA GLU A 167 -10.18 29.57 16.73
C GLU A 167 -8.67 29.85 16.81
N PHE A 168 -7.97 29.19 17.73
CA PHE A 168 -6.53 29.32 17.90
C PHE A 168 -5.76 28.92 16.62
N THR A 169 -6.11 27.78 16.02
CA THR A 169 -5.43 27.28 14.81
C THR A 169 -5.78 28.06 13.55
N ALA A 170 -6.98 28.64 13.45
CA ALA A 170 -7.39 29.42 12.29
C ALA A 170 -6.93 30.89 12.33
N LYS A 171 -6.95 31.52 13.51
CA LYS A 171 -6.75 32.97 13.64
C LYS A 171 -5.46 33.37 14.36
N GLU A 172 -5.15 32.71 15.48
CA GLU A 172 -4.05 33.14 16.35
C GLU A 172 -2.70 32.58 15.89
N ARG A 173 -2.66 31.31 15.48
CA ARG A 173 -1.43 30.65 15.02
C ARG A 173 -1.67 29.64 13.89
N PRO A 174 -1.85 30.11 12.64
CA PRO A 174 -1.97 29.24 11.47
C PRO A 174 -0.81 28.24 11.37
N GLY A 175 -1.13 26.96 11.18
CA GLY A 175 -0.13 25.87 11.12
C GLY A 175 0.19 25.19 12.45
N ALA A 176 -0.30 25.70 13.59
CA ALA A 176 -0.06 25.07 14.90
C ALA A 176 -0.88 23.79 15.15
N ALA A 177 -1.78 23.40 14.23
CA ALA A 177 -2.65 22.25 14.42
C ALA A 177 -1.88 20.94 14.62
N GLY A 178 -0.79 20.74 13.86
CA GLY A 178 0.07 19.55 14.00
C GLY A 178 0.87 19.50 15.30
N GLU A 179 0.94 20.60 16.07
CA GLU A 179 1.56 20.61 17.40
C GLU A 179 0.56 20.18 18.50
N LEU A 180 -0.74 20.23 18.23
CA LEU A 180 -1.79 20.02 19.23
C LEU A 180 -2.14 18.54 19.36
N THR A 181 -2.19 18.06 20.61
CA THR A 181 -2.71 16.72 20.94
C THR A 181 -3.78 16.83 22.02
N VAL A 182 -4.94 16.23 21.78
CA VAL A 182 -6.09 16.28 22.69
C VAL A 182 -6.57 14.87 23.03
N LEU A 183 -6.69 14.58 24.33
CA LEU A 183 -7.36 13.38 24.82
C LEU A 183 -8.71 13.75 25.43
N PHE A 184 -9.78 13.17 24.92
CA PHE A 184 -11.12 13.32 25.48
C PHE A 184 -11.32 12.33 26.62
N ALA A 185 -11.67 12.85 27.80
CA ALA A 185 -11.81 12.08 29.02
C ALA A 185 -13.14 12.40 29.73
N GLY A 186 -13.69 11.39 30.43
CA GLY A 186 -14.99 11.49 31.09
C GLY A 186 -16.11 10.98 30.19
N GLY A 187 -16.69 9.83 30.55
CA GLY A 187 -17.86 9.30 29.84
C GLY A 187 -17.60 8.48 28.57
N VAL A 188 -16.34 8.12 28.26
CA VAL A 188 -16.00 7.20 27.16
C VAL A 188 -15.83 5.78 27.71
N HIS A 189 -16.61 4.83 27.20
CA HIS A 189 -16.65 3.47 27.74
C HIS A 189 -17.03 2.34 26.76
N ASP A 190 -17.50 2.67 25.55
CA ASP A 190 -18.00 1.71 24.56
C ASP A 190 -17.94 2.28 23.14
N GLU A 191 -18.40 1.53 22.14
CA GLU A 191 -18.42 1.99 20.75
C GLU A 191 -19.32 3.20 20.51
N ARG A 192 -20.38 3.40 21.31
CA ARG A 192 -21.31 4.52 21.13
C ARG A 192 -20.69 5.83 21.60
N SER A 193 -20.19 5.85 22.82
CA SER A 193 -19.54 7.01 23.43
C SER A 193 -18.28 7.42 22.64
N ALA A 194 -17.48 6.46 22.19
CA ALA A 194 -16.32 6.73 21.34
C ALA A 194 -16.72 7.28 19.95
N ALA A 195 -17.77 6.76 19.32
CA ALA A 195 -18.29 7.30 18.06
C ALA A 195 -18.78 8.75 18.20
N MET A 196 -19.39 9.10 19.35
CA MET A 196 -19.81 10.46 19.65
C MET A 196 -18.61 11.41 19.81
N VAL A 197 -17.54 10.96 20.48
CA VAL A 197 -16.28 11.72 20.56
C VAL A 197 -15.69 11.93 19.16
N ALA A 198 -15.63 10.90 18.33
CA ALA A 198 -15.11 11.00 16.97
C ALA A 198 -15.91 11.99 16.12
N ALA A 199 -17.24 12.00 16.24
CA ALA A 199 -18.10 12.98 15.57
C ALA A 199 -17.80 14.42 16.03
N LEU A 200 -17.68 14.64 17.34
CA LEU A 200 -17.37 15.94 17.93
C LEU A 200 -15.96 16.43 17.56
N ALA A 201 -14.98 15.53 17.49
CA ALA A 201 -13.59 15.82 17.15
C ALA A 201 -13.35 15.96 15.64
N ALA A 202 -14.33 15.66 14.78
CA ALA A 202 -14.18 15.72 13.32
C ALA A 202 -13.68 17.09 12.79
N PRO A 203 -14.13 18.25 13.29
CA PRO A 203 -13.57 19.54 12.89
C PRO A 203 -12.10 19.71 13.27
N LEU A 204 -11.69 19.24 14.44
CA LEU A 204 -10.31 19.33 14.93
C LEU A 204 -9.37 18.45 14.10
N THR A 205 -9.78 17.22 13.82
CA THR A 205 -9.00 16.29 13.00
C THR A 205 -8.86 16.79 11.56
N ARG A 206 -9.90 17.39 10.96
CA ARG A 206 -9.79 18.08 9.67
C ARG A 206 -8.81 19.26 9.69
N ALA A 207 -8.68 19.95 10.82
CA ALA A 207 -7.70 21.02 10.97
C ALA A 207 -6.27 20.49 11.16
N GLY A 208 -6.08 19.18 11.37
CA GLY A 208 -4.77 18.55 11.59
C GLY A 208 -4.40 18.32 13.05
N VAL A 209 -5.34 18.47 14.00
CA VAL A 209 -5.11 18.21 15.43
C VAL A 209 -5.12 16.72 15.72
N ALA A 210 -4.10 16.23 16.43
CA ALA A 210 -4.07 14.84 16.90
C ALA A 210 -5.08 14.66 18.04
N THR A 211 -5.95 13.66 17.93
CA THR A 211 -6.98 13.39 18.95
C THR A 211 -7.01 11.93 19.36
N GLY A 212 -7.40 11.68 20.60
CA GLY A 212 -7.59 10.33 21.16
C GLY A 212 -8.54 10.33 22.35
N VAL A 213 -8.72 9.17 22.96
CA VAL A 213 -9.57 8.99 24.14
C VAL A 213 -8.76 8.55 25.34
N LEU A 214 -9.12 9.04 26.52
CA LEU A 214 -8.54 8.62 27.79
C LEU A 214 -9.65 8.04 28.68
N MET A 215 -9.47 6.77 29.07
CA MET A 215 -10.47 6.00 29.81
C MET A 215 -9.86 5.44 31.10
N GLY A 216 -10.52 5.66 32.23
CA GLY A 216 -10.20 4.97 33.50
C GLY A 216 -11.26 3.92 33.82
N THR A 217 -12.49 4.38 34.01
CA THR A 217 -13.64 3.55 34.43
C THR A 217 -13.89 2.33 33.54
N ALA A 218 -13.72 2.45 32.22
CA ALA A 218 -13.96 1.35 31.29
C ALA A 218 -13.02 0.15 31.55
N TYR A 219 -11.79 0.40 32.01
CA TYR A 219 -10.82 -0.63 32.32
C TYR A 219 -11.18 -1.43 33.59
N LEU A 220 -12.03 -0.91 34.47
CA LEU A 220 -12.50 -1.64 35.66
C LEU A 220 -13.32 -2.89 35.30
N PHE A 221 -13.89 -2.91 34.09
CA PHE A 221 -14.65 -4.04 33.54
C PHE A 221 -13.74 -5.08 32.87
N THR A 222 -12.43 -4.87 32.82
CA THR A 222 -11.51 -5.80 32.14
C THR A 222 -11.11 -6.96 33.05
N GLU A 223 -11.08 -8.18 32.51
CA GLU A 223 -10.56 -9.36 33.22
C GLU A 223 -9.12 -9.13 33.69
N GLU A 224 -8.33 -8.43 32.88
CA GLU A 224 -6.93 -8.12 33.14
C GLU A 224 -6.76 -7.22 34.35
N ALA A 225 -7.70 -6.31 34.65
CA ALA A 225 -7.64 -5.48 35.85
C ALA A 225 -7.74 -6.31 37.14
N VAL A 226 -8.51 -7.40 37.13
CA VAL A 226 -8.59 -8.32 38.27
C VAL A 226 -7.38 -9.25 38.30
N ARG A 227 -7.03 -9.84 37.15
CA ARG A 227 -5.91 -10.79 37.03
C ARG A 227 -4.57 -10.20 37.44
N ALA A 228 -4.30 -8.95 37.06
CA ALA A 228 -3.07 -8.22 37.39
C ALA A 228 -3.11 -7.54 38.76
N GLY A 229 -4.16 -7.76 39.57
CA GLY A 229 -4.29 -7.17 40.90
C GLY A 229 -4.47 -5.65 40.93
N ALA A 230 -4.86 -5.03 39.80
CA ALA A 230 -5.21 -3.62 39.76
C ALA A 230 -6.44 -3.36 40.66
N ILE A 231 -7.43 -4.25 40.59
CA ILE A 231 -8.58 -4.33 41.49
C ILE A 231 -8.84 -5.77 41.94
N LEU A 232 -9.61 -5.95 43.02
CA LEU A 232 -10.09 -7.27 43.46
C LEU A 232 -11.43 -7.64 42.80
N PRO A 233 -11.80 -8.94 42.75
CA PRO A 233 -13.07 -9.39 42.18
C PRO A 233 -14.31 -8.67 42.74
N ARG A 234 -14.35 -8.43 44.06
CA ARG A 234 -15.45 -7.72 44.71
C ARG A 234 -15.62 -6.28 44.22
N PHE A 235 -14.52 -5.61 43.84
CA PHE A 235 -14.56 -4.27 43.24
C PHE A 235 -15.19 -4.30 41.86
N GLN A 236 -14.74 -5.22 41.01
CA GLN A 236 -15.32 -5.38 39.67
C GLN A 236 -16.83 -5.69 39.77
N GLN A 237 -17.21 -6.60 40.66
CA GLN A 237 -18.62 -6.92 40.91
C GLN A 237 -19.43 -5.68 41.33
N GLN A 238 -18.90 -4.86 42.25
CA GLN A 238 -19.59 -3.64 42.69
C GLN A 238 -19.82 -2.64 41.55
N VAL A 239 -18.88 -2.56 40.59
CA VAL A 239 -18.98 -1.64 39.45
C VAL A 239 -19.89 -2.19 38.36
N VAL A 240 -19.91 -3.52 38.15
CA VAL A 240 -20.84 -4.20 37.23
C VAL A 240 -22.28 -4.11 37.73
N ASP A 241 -22.51 -4.24 39.04
CA ASP A 241 -23.84 -4.18 39.66
C ASP A 241 -24.33 -2.75 39.93
N ALA A 242 -23.55 -1.73 39.54
CA ALA A 242 -23.86 -0.34 39.88
C ALA A 242 -25.06 0.19 39.09
N GLU A 243 -26.17 0.48 39.78
CA GLU A 243 -27.33 1.16 39.16
C GLU A 243 -27.25 2.69 39.21
N ARG A 244 -26.37 3.23 40.08
CA ARG A 244 -26.12 4.68 40.21
C ARG A 244 -24.71 4.96 40.74
N THR A 245 -24.25 6.19 40.57
CA THR A 245 -23.02 6.71 41.19
C THR A 245 -23.33 7.84 42.18
N ASP A 246 -22.47 8.02 43.17
CA ASP A 246 -22.56 9.10 44.15
C ASP A 246 -21.34 10.02 44.05
N LEU A 247 -21.55 11.31 44.31
CA LEU A 247 -20.49 12.32 44.44
C LEU A 247 -20.19 12.57 45.91
N LEU A 248 -18.99 12.18 46.33
CA LEU A 248 -18.48 12.40 47.68
C LEU A 248 -17.77 13.75 47.72
N GLU A 249 -18.53 14.80 47.98
CA GLU A 249 -18.04 16.17 48.05
C GLU A 249 -17.70 16.56 49.50
N THR A 250 -16.41 16.74 49.79
CA THR A 250 -15.90 17.17 51.11
C THR A 250 -15.81 18.69 51.24
N ALA A 251 -15.58 19.40 50.13
CA ALA A 251 -15.58 20.86 50.02
C ALA A 251 -15.94 21.29 48.59
N PRO A 252 -16.32 22.56 48.35
CA PRO A 252 -16.59 23.06 47.00
C PRO A 252 -15.40 22.80 46.05
N GLY A 253 -15.66 22.08 44.97
CA GLY A 253 -14.63 21.68 44.00
C GLY A 253 -13.78 20.50 44.43
N HIS A 254 -14.05 19.85 45.57
CA HIS A 254 -13.42 18.62 46.01
C HIS A 254 -14.45 17.50 46.09
N ALA A 255 -14.73 16.88 44.94
CA ALA A 255 -15.70 15.79 44.81
C ALA A 255 -15.05 14.56 44.17
N THR A 256 -15.29 13.39 44.77
CA THR A 256 -14.89 12.10 44.22
C THR A 256 -16.11 11.30 43.78
N ARG A 257 -16.15 10.84 42.52
CA ARG A 257 -17.24 9.98 42.04
C ARG A 257 -16.96 8.50 42.30
N CYS A 258 -17.96 7.81 42.84
CA CYS A 258 -17.90 6.38 43.16
C CYS A 258 -19.19 5.65 42.76
N ALA A 259 -19.08 4.35 42.50
CA ALA A 259 -20.23 3.46 42.46
C ALA A 259 -20.95 3.46 43.82
N HIS A 260 -22.28 3.45 43.79
CA HIS A 260 -23.08 3.44 45.02
C HIS A 260 -22.74 2.25 45.91
N SER A 261 -22.60 2.48 47.22
CA SER A 261 -22.26 1.44 48.20
C SER A 261 -22.73 1.84 49.61
N ALA A 262 -22.59 0.93 50.58
CA ALA A 262 -22.95 1.23 51.97
C ALA A 262 -22.15 2.42 52.53
N PHE A 263 -20.88 2.53 52.14
CA PHE A 263 -20.00 3.65 52.49
C PHE A 263 -20.53 5.00 51.98
N THR A 264 -20.98 5.08 50.73
CA THR A 264 -21.47 6.35 50.16
C THR A 264 -22.77 6.80 50.84
N SER A 265 -23.64 5.87 51.24
CA SER A 265 -24.81 6.15 52.09
C SER A 265 -24.42 6.69 53.47
N GLN A 266 -23.40 6.11 54.11
CA GLN A 266 -22.91 6.59 55.40
C GLN A 266 -22.27 7.98 55.30
N PHE A 267 -21.52 8.25 54.23
CA PHE A 267 -20.95 9.57 53.94
C PHE A 267 -22.06 10.62 53.80
N ALA A 268 -23.11 10.33 53.03
CA ALA A 268 -24.23 11.25 52.85
C ALA A 268 -24.96 11.54 54.17
N ALA A 269 -25.18 10.50 54.99
CA ALA A 269 -25.78 10.65 56.31
C ALA A 269 -24.92 11.51 57.26
N LEU A 270 -23.59 11.31 57.26
CA LEU A 270 -22.65 12.10 58.05
C LEU A 270 -22.65 13.57 57.60
N LYS A 271 -22.61 13.84 56.29
CA LYS A 271 -22.66 15.20 55.74
C LYS A 271 -23.94 15.93 56.17
N GLU A 272 -25.08 15.26 56.08
CA GLU A 272 -26.37 15.84 56.49
C GLU A 272 -26.44 16.05 58.01
N GLN A 273 -25.93 15.11 58.81
CA GLN A 273 -25.85 15.25 60.26
C GLN A 273 -25.00 16.47 60.67
N LEU A 274 -23.81 16.63 60.07
CA LEU A 274 -22.92 17.76 60.36
C LEU A 274 -23.56 19.10 59.95
N ARG A 275 -24.28 19.12 58.83
CA ARG A 275 -25.02 20.30 58.35
C ARG A 275 -26.15 20.67 59.32
N GLN A 276 -26.94 19.69 59.77
CA GLN A 276 -28.03 19.91 60.72
C GLN A 276 -27.52 20.35 62.10
N ALA A 277 -26.33 19.90 62.49
CA ALA A 277 -25.65 20.31 63.72
C ALA A 277 -25.03 21.72 63.65
N GLY A 278 -25.07 22.40 62.49
CA GLY A 278 -24.53 23.75 62.34
C GLY A 278 -23.00 23.83 62.43
N VAL A 279 -22.30 22.74 62.13
CA VAL A 279 -20.83 22.67 62.17
C VAL A 279 -20.24 23.61 61.10
N PRO A 280 -19.19 24.41 61.42
CA PRO A 280 -18.54 25.29 60.44
C PRO A 280 -18.00 24.51 59.23
N GLU A 281 -18.10 25.07 58.02
CA GLU A 281 -17.74 24.39 56.76
C GLU A 281 -16.32 23.79 56.76
N ARG A 282 -15.35 24.46 57.38
CA ARG A 282 -13.98 23.95 57.49
C ARG A 282 -13.89 22.67 58.31
N GLU A 283 -14.63 22.59 59.41
CA GLU A 283 -14.65 21.40 60.27
C GLU A 283 -15.46 20.26 59.61
N VAL A 284 -16.52 20.60 58.85
CA VAL A 284 -17.22 19.62 58.00
C VAL A 284 -16.25 19.00 56.99
N TRP A 285 -15.46 19.82 56.31
CA TRP A 285 -14.44 19.35 55.36
C TRP A 285 -13.42 18.42 56.03
N GLU A 286 -12.83 18.83 57.16
CA GLU A 286 -11.83 18.02 57.88
C GLU A 286 -12.40 16.66 58.32
N GLN A 287 -13.65 16.61 58.78
CA GLN A 287 -14.29 15.37 59.22
C GLN A 287 -14.64 14.44 58.04
N LEU A 288 -15.20 14.99 56.95
CA LEU A 288 -15.52 14.20 55.76
C LEU A 288 -14.25 13.68 55.07
N GLU A 289 -13.19 14.48 55.04
CA GLU A 289 -11.89 14.05 54.49
C GLU A 289 -11.32 12.89 55.31
N LYS A 290 -11.32 13.02 56.63
CA LYS A 290 -10.90 11.94 57.54
C LYS A 290 -11.72 10.66 57.35
N PHE A 291 -13.00 10.79 57.01
CA PHE A 291 -13.89 9.65 56.73
C PHE A 291 -13.54 8.92 55.42
N ASN A 292 -13.04 9.65 54.41
CA ASN A 292 -12.59 9.12 53.12
C ASN A 292 -11.21 8.45 53.16
N VAL A 293 -10.34 8.84 54.11
CA VAL A 293 -8.96 8.34 54.20
C VAL A 293 -8.92 6.81 54.25
N GLY A 294 -8.17 6.21 53.32
CA GLY A 294 -7.94 4.76 53.26
C GLY A 294 -9.04 3.95 52.60
N ARG A 295 -10.23 4.53 52.34
CA ARG A 295 -11.39 3.79 51.80
C ARG A 295 -11.21 3.32 50.36
N LEU A 296 -10.43 4.05 49.54
CA LEU A 296 -10.02 3.57 48.21
C LEU A 296 -9.17 2.30 48.29
N ARG A 297 -8.29 2.21 49.28
CA ARG A 297 -7.40 1.05 49.45
C ARG A 297 -8.17 -0.16 49.94
N VAL A 298 -9.15 0.04 50.83
CA VAL A 298 -10.09 -1.00 51.25
C VAL A 298 -10.82 -1.55 50.02
N ALA A 299 -11.41 -0.68 49.19
CA ALA A 299 -12.13 -1.13 47.99
C ALA A 299 -11.23 -1.85 46.99
N SER A 300 -10.13 -1.22 46.56
CA SER A 300 -9.32 -1.72 45.44
C SER A 300 -8.40 -2.89 45.81
N LYS A 301 -7.85 -2.90 47.03
CA LYS A 301 -6.81 -3.85 47.46
C LYS A 301 -7.23 -4.75 48.63
N GLY A 302 -8.40 -4.53 49.23
CA GLY A 302 -8.86 -5.34 50.37
C GLY A 302 -7.95 -5.23 51.59
N ILE A 303 -7.30 -4.07 51.79
CA ILE A 303 -6.39 -3.84 52.91
C ILE A 303 -6.63 -2.48 53.56
N GLU A 304 -6.48 -2.42 54.87
CA GLU A 304 -6.54 -1.19 55.68
C GLU A 304 -5.19 -0.90 56.36
N ARG A 305 -4.93 0.37 56.68
CA ARG A 305 -3.76 0.77 57.45
C ARG A 305 -4.15 0.99 58.91
N VAL A 306 -3.55 0.22 59.82
CA VAL A 306 -3.72 0.35 61.27
C VAL A 306 -2.35 0.65 61.88
N GLY A 307 -2.09 1.93 62.16
CA GLY A 307 -0.75 2.39 62.53
C GLY A 307 0.25 2.21 61.37
N PRO A 308 1.43 1.58 61.58
CA PRO A 308 2.39 1.31 60.51
C PRO A 308 2.05 0.04 59.69
N GLU A 309 1.16 -0.82 60.17
CA GLU A 309 0.85 -2.12 59.55
C GLU A 309 -0.27 -2.03 58.50
N LEU A 310 -0.17 -2.87 57.47
CA LEU A 310 -1.25 -3.14 56.52
C LEU A 310 -1.91 -4.47 56.90
N ARG A 311 -3.25 -4.47 57.02
CA ARG A 311 -4.04 -5.66 57.40
C ARG A 311 -5.06 -5.97 56.32
N GLY A 312 -5.24 -7.26 56.04
CA GLY A 312 -6.30 -7.74 55.15
C GLY A 312 -7.69 -7.47 55.72
N VAL A 313 -8.62 -7.14 54.84
CA VAL A 313 -10.03 -6.92 55.11
C VAL A 313 -10.81 -8.01 54.39
N ASP A 314 -11.79 -8.61 55.06
CA ASP A 314 -12.66 -9.61 54.44
C ASP A 314 -13.59 -8.98 53.38
N GLU A 315 -14.19 -9.82 52.55
CA GLU A 315 -15.01 -9.38 51.42
C GLU A 315 -16.26 -8.58 51.85
N GLN A 316 -16.82 -8.89 53.01
CA GLN A 316 -17.97 -8.17 53.55
C GLN A 316 -17.58 -6.74 53.94
N ARG A 317 -16.51 -6.58 54.74
CA ARG A 317 -15.99 -5.26 55.11
C ARG A 317 -15.48 -4.50 53.89
N GLN A 318 -14.89 -5.16 52.90
CA GLN A 318 -14.52 -4.53 51.63
C GLN A 318 -15.74 -3.91 50.95
N GLY A 319 -16.88 -4.62 50.92
CA GLY A 319 -18.14 -4.12 50.37
C GLY A 319 -18.76 -2.98 51.19
N ASP A 320 -18.77 -3.11 52.52
CA ASP A 320 -19.44 -2.17 53.42
C ASP A 320 -18.66 -0.86 53.61
N GLU A 321 -17.33 -0.95 53.63
CA GLU A 321 -16.44 0.18 53.95
C GLU A 321 -15.67 0.71 52.74
N GLY A 322 -15.72 0.03 51.60
CA GLY A 322 -14.96 0.38 50.40
C GLY A 322 -15.50 1.60 49.68
N MET A 323 -14.60 2.50 49.25
CA MET A 323 -14.90 3.55 48.29
C MET A 323 -14.59 3.08 46.86
N PHE A 324 -15.61 2.64 46.12
CA PHE A 324 -15.47 2.08 44.77
C PHE A 324 -15.44 3.18 43.70
N MET A 325 -14.27 3.79 43.51
CA MET A 325 -14.08 4.87 42.54
C MET A 325 -14.43 4.41 41.11
N ALA A 326 -15.45 5.03 40.52
CA ALA A 326 -15.92 4.74 39.17
C ALA A 326 -16.61 5.98 38.60
N GLY A 327 -16.40 6.25 37.31
CA GLY A 327 -17.08 7.32 36.60
C GLY A 327 -18.56 7.03 36.36
N GLU A 328 -19.32 8.06 36.02
CA GLU A 328 -20.78 8.00 35.92
C GLU A 328 -21.27 6.96 34.93
N VAL A 329 -20.51 6.75 33.86
CA VAL A 329 -20.83 5.79 32.80
C VAL A 329 -20.63 4.32 33.19
N CYS A 330 -20.16 4.00 34.40
CA CYS A 330 -20.12 2.60 34.82
C CYS A 330 -21.50 1.95 34.81
N VAL A 331 -22.55 2.71 35.13
CA VAL A 331 -23.95 2.22 35.17
C VAL A 331 -24.52 1.86 33.79
N LEU A 332 -23.79 2.19 32.72
CA LEU A 332 -24.16 1.86 31.34
C LEU A 332 -23.48 0.57 30.85
N ARG A 333 -22.77 -0.14 31.73
CA ARG A 333 -22.10 -1.41 31.42
C ARG A 333 -22.53 -2.46 32.45
N ASP A 334 -22.97 -3.61 31.95
CA ASP A 334 -23.49 -4.73 32.74
C ASP A 334 -22.66 -6.01 32.58
N ALA A 335 -21.56 -5.95 31.82
CA ALA A 335 -20.74 -7.10 31.50
C ALA A 335 -19.23 -6.82 31.58
N VAL A 336 -18.51 -7.83 32.06
CA VAL A 336 -17.05 -7.93 32.01
C VAL A 336 -16.59 -8.08 30.55
N THR A 337 -15.41 -7.55 30.24
CA THR A 337 -14.78 -7.54 28.91
C THR A 337 -13.30 -7.87 29.05
N THR A 338 -12.58 -7.98 27.93
CA THR A 338 -11.11 -7.96 27.91
C THR A 338 -10.60 -6.58 27.49
N VAL A 339 -9.32 -6.28 27.75
CA VAL A 339 -8.64 -5.08 27.26
C VAL A 339 -8.73 -5.01 25.74
N SER A 340 -8.43 -6.11 25.05
CA SER A 340 -8.50 -6.21 23.59
C SER A 340 -9.90 -5.88 23.04
N ALA A 341 -10.96 -6.47 23.63
CA ALA A 341 -12.33 -6.22 23.20
C ALA A 341 -12.81 -4.78 23.51
N LEU A 342 -12.31 -4.18 24.60
CA LEU A 342 -12.56 -2.78 24.93
C LEU A 342 -11.89 -1.85 23.90
N HIS A 343 -10.64 -2.12 23.53
CA HIS A 343 -9.91 -1.34 22.53
C HIS A 343 -10.56 -1.43 21.15
N ASP A 344 -11.03 -2.62 20.75
CA ASP A 344 -11.81 -2.81 19.54
C ASP A 344 -13.14 -2.02 19.59
N ALA A 345 -13.83 -2.01 20.74
CA ALA A 345 -15.06 -1.26 20.95
C ALA A 345 -14.87 0.24 20.64
N VAL A 346 -13.87 0.84 21.27
CA VAL A 346 -13.62 2.30 21.16
C VAL A 346 -12.81 2.69 19.93
N GLY A 347 -12.29 1.69 19.20
CA GLY A 347 -11.55 1.84 17.95
C GLY A 347 -12.42 1.53 16.73
N GLU A 348 -12.27 0.33 16.19
CA GLU A 348 -12.84 -0.04 14.88
C GLU A 348 -14.37 -0.09 14.92
N ARG A 349 -14.98 -0.65 15.98
CA ARG A 349 -16.44 -0.69 16.10
C ARG A 349 -17.06 0.69 16.27
N ALA A 350 -16.40 1.60 16.99
CA ALA A 350 -16.81 3.00 17.07
C ALA A 350 -16.79 3.69 15.71
N ALA A 351 -15.73 3.47 14.92
CA ALA A 351 -15.63 4.02 13.57
C ALA A 351 -16.74 3.47 12.63
N GLY A 352 -16.98 2.16 12.66
CA GLY A 352 -18.09 1.53 11.93
C GLY A 352 -19.44 2.14 12.30
N ARG A 353 -19.72 2.25 13.60
CA ARG A 353 -20.97 2.84 14.11
C ARG A 353 -21.17 4.29 13.69
N LEU A 354 -20.10 5.10 13.69
CA LEU A 354 -20.16 6.49 13.22
C LEU A 354 -20.54 6.56 11.73
N ARG A 355 -19.92 5.73 10.88
CA ARG A 355 -20.21 5.67 9.45
C ARG A 355 -21.66 5.24 9.19
N GLU A 356 -22.12 4.19 9.86
CA GLU A 356 -23.50 3.71 9.76
C GLU A 356 -24.51 4.77 10.18
N ARG A 357 -24.28 5.44 11.32
CA ARG A 357 -25.19 6.50 11.80
C ARG A 357 -25.18 7.71 10.88
N ALA A 358 -24.02 8.09 10.35
CA ALA A 358 -23.91 9.19 9.39
C ALA A 358 -24.68 8.88 8.11
N ARG A 359 -24.59 7.65 7.58
CA ARG A 359 -25.36 7.21 6.41
C ARG A 359 -26.86 7.25 6.68
N ALA A 360 -27.32 6.63 7.76
CA ALA A 360 -28.73 6.61 8.13
C ALA A 360 -29.31 8.03 8.32
N LEU A 361 -28.56 8.94 8.94
CA LEU A 361 -29.00 10.32 9.15
C LEU A 361 -29.07 11.12 7.84
N ARG A 362 -28.17 10.86 6.87
CA ARG A 362 -28.23 11.50 5.55
C ARG A 362 -29.46 11.06 4.78
N ASP A 363 -29.74 9.77 4.79
CA ASP A 363 -30.91 9.18 4.15
C ASP A 363 -32.20 9.77 4.76
N GLU A 364 -32.27 9.87 6.10
CA GLU A 364 -33.39 10.47 6.83
C GLU A 364 -33.59 11.96 6.50
N LEU A 365 -32.50 12.72 6.38
CA LEU A 365 -32.54 14.16 6.13
C LEU A 365 -32.63 14.52 4.64
N GLY A 366 -32.68 13.53 3.73
CA GLY A 366 -32.67 13.77 2.28
C GLY A 366 -31.43 14.56 1.82
N LEU A 367 -30.34 14.48 2.58
CA LEU A 367 -29.10 15.17 2.27
C LEU A 367 -28.38 14.34 1.21
N ALA A 368 -28.10 14.95 0.06
CA ALA A 368 -27.14 14.42 -0.87
C ALA A 368 -25.82 14.10 -0.11
N PRO A 369 -25.11 13.01 -0.45
CA PRO A 369 -23.86 12.67 0.22
C PRO A 369 -22.92 13.89 0.28
N LEU A 370 -22.58 14.37 1.49
CA LEU A 370 -21.54 15.40 1.67
C LEU A 370 -20.24 14.68 1.37
N GLY A 371 -19.79 14.77 0.12
CA GLY A 371 -18.62 14.03 -0.31
C GLY A 371 -18.71 13.43 -1.71
N ALA A 372 -19.57 13.89 -2.62
CA ALA A 372 -19.37 13.54 -4.04
C ALA A 372 -17.92 13.86 -4.52
N ALA A 373 -17.18 14.76 -3.85
CA ALA A 373 -15.77 15.02 -4.11
C ALA A 373 -14.77 14.32 -3.15
N ALA A 374 -15.20 13.64 -2.09
CA ALA A 374 -14.33 13.01 -1.09
C ALA A 374 -14.58 11.50 -0.89
N GLU A 375 -15.83 11.04 -1.09
CA GLU A 375 -16.17 9.63 -1.30
C GLU A 375 -15.80 9.16 -2.73
N GLU A 376 -15.61 10.05 -3.71
CA GLU A 376 -14.96 9.68 -4.99
C GLU A 376 -13.46 9.36 -4.82
N GLU A 377 -12.81 9.77 -3.72
CA GLU A 377 -11.42 9.40 -3.43
C GLU A 377 -11.28 8.02 -2.76
N ASP A 378 -12.32 7.51 -2.08
CA ASP A 378 -12.27 6.24 -1.32
C ASP A 378 -13.38 5.21 -1.67
N ALA A 379 -14.32 5.53 -2.56
CA ALA A 379 -15.04 4.50 -3.29
C ALA A 379 -14.03 3.83 -4.23
N ARG A 380 -13.39 2.76 -3.77
CA ARG A 380 -12.54 1.93 -4.63
C ARG A 380 -13.34 1.63 -5.90
N PRO A 381 -12.86 2.03 -7.09
CA PRO A 381 -13.57 1.71 -8.31
C PRO A 381 -13.71 0.19 -8.39
N GLU A 382 -14.83 -0.30 -8.93
CA GLU A 382 -14.95 -1.72 -9.19
C GLU A 382 -13.78 -2.17 -10.10
N PRO A 383 -13.12 -3.30 -9.78
CA PRO A 383 -12.05 -3.80 -10.62
C PRO A 383 -12.51 -3.99 -12.07
N LEU A 384 -11.62 -3.74 -13.02
CA LEU A 384 -11.91 -3.77 -14.46
C LEU A 384 -12.44 -5.14 -14.92
N ARG A 385 -11.89 -6.23 -14.33
CA ARG A 385 -12.21 -7.61 -14.69
C ARG A 385 -12.16 -7.85 -16.20
N VAL A 386 -11.05 -7.48 -16.83
CA VAL A 386 -10.82 -7.68 -18.28
C VAL A 386 -9.97 -8.93 -18.50
N ALA A 387 -10.48 -9.88 -19.26
CA ALA A 387 -9.81 -11.13 -19.58
C ALA A 387 -8.87 -10.97 -20.79
N ILE A 388 -7.67 -11.52 -20.68
CA ILE A 388 -6.77 -11.77 -21.82
C ILE A 388 -7.14 -13.14 -22.39
N VAL A 389 -7.70 -13.18 -23.60
CA VAL A 389 -8.24 -14.42 -24.20
C VAL A 389 -7.39 -14.98 -25.34
N GLY A 390 -6.52 -14.16 -25.93
CA GLY A 390 -5.56 -14.58 -26.96
C GLY A 390 -4.33 -13.68 -26.94
N MET A 391 -3.18 -14.22 -27.33
CA MET A 391 -1.92 -13.47 -27.39
C MET A 391 -1.05 -13.92 -28.56
N ALA A 392 -0.27 -13.01 -29.11
CA ALA A 392 0.84 -13.30 -30.01
C ALA A 392 1.95 -12.27 -29.83
N GLY A 393 3.19 -12.70 -30.06
CA GLY A 393 4.35 -11.81 -30.04
C GLY A 393 5.50 -12.38 -30.87
N MET A 394 6.29 -11.47 -31.43
CA MET A 394 7.56 -11.73 -32.08
C MET A 394 8.60 -10.84 -31.39
N PHE A 395 9.66 -11.47 -30.90
CA PHE A 395 10.69 -10.84 -30.08
C PHE A 395 12.08 -11.34 -30.48
N PRO A 396 13.15 -10.69 -30.01
CA PRO A 396 14.51 -11.14 -30.27
C PRO A 396 14.71 -12.61 -29.88
N GLY A 397 15.19 -13.40 -30.83
CA GLY A 397 15.38 -14.85 -30.68
C GLY A 397 14.09 -15.68 -30.59
N ALA A 398 12.91 -15.11 -30.87
CA ALA A 398 11.62 -15.79 -30.81
C ALA A 398 10.65 -15.29 -31.90
N GLU A 399 10.37 -16.15 -32.88
CA GLU A 399 9.41 -15.85 -33.95
C GLU A 399 7.94 -16.00 -33.54
N ASP A 400 7.69 -16.65 -32.40
CA ASP A 400 6.35 -16.85 -31.84
C ASP A 400 6.32 -16.86 -30.31
N LEU A 401 5.10 -16.97 -29.77
CA LEU A 401 4.83 -16.95 -28.33
C LEU A 401 5.42 -18.15 -27.60
N SER A 402 5.50 -19.31 -28.25
CA SER A 402 5.98 -20.55 -27.65
C SER A 402 7.49 -20.52 -27.46
N THR A 403 8.23 -20.10 -28.48
CA THR A 403 9.68 -19.89 -28.40
C THR A 403 10.01 -18.76 -27.44
N PHE A 404 9.21 -17.67 -27.42
CA PHE A 404 9.41 -16.58 -26.46
C PHE A 404 9.30 -17.07 -25.03
N TRP A 405 8.27 -17.85 -24.70
CA TRP A 405 8.10 -18.38 -23.36
C TRP A 405 9.21 -19.37 -22.97
N ALA A 406 9.62 -20.24 -23.91
CA ALA A 406 10.75 -21.15 -23.69
C ALA A 406 12.06 -20.38 -23.39
N ASN A 407 12.35 -19.32 -24.14
CA ASN A 407 13.49 -18.44 -23.89
C ASN A 407 13.39 -17.76 -22.51
N VAL A 408 12.20 -17.26 -22.14
CA VAL A 408 11.94 -16.65 -20.83
C VAL A 408 12.24 -17.62 -19.68
N LEU A 409 11.77 -18.86 -19.78
CA LEU A 409 12.00 -19.89 -18.78
C LEU A 409 13.47 -20.32 -18.68
N ALA A 410 14.14 -20.43 -19.83
CA ALA A 410 15.56 -20.76 -19.92
C ALA A 410 16.47 -19.63 -19.43
N GLY A 411 15.96 -18.39 -19.32
CA GLY A 411 16.78 -17.23 -19.03
C GLY A 411 17.78 -16.96 -20.16
N LYS A 412 17.32 -17.03 -21.42
CA LYS A 412 18.16 -16.84 -22.59
C LYS A 412 18.40 -15.34 -22.81
N ASP A 413 19.67 -14.95 -22.93
CA ASP A 413 20.06 -13.63 -23.42
C ASP A 413 19.98 -13.62 -24.95
N CYS A 414 19.07 -12.82 -25.49
CA CYS A 414 18.80 -12.68 -26.92
C CYS A 414 19.41 -11.39 -27.51
N VAL A 415 20.21 -10.65 -26.75
CA VAL A 415 20.93 -9.48 -27.26
C VAL A 415 22.16 -9.94 -28.05
N THR A 416 22.34 -9.41 -29.25
CA THR A 416 23.47 -9.74 -30.14
C THR A 416 24.19 -8.48 -30.59
N GLU A 417 25.35 -8.63 -31.22
CA GLU A 417 25.95 -7.53 -31.96
C GLU A 417 25.02 -7.12 -33.11
N VAL A 418 25.03 -5.83 -33.48
CA VAL A 418 24.24 -5.29 -34.58
C VAL A 418 24.64 -5.99 -35.89
N PRO A 419 23.69 -6.59 -36.62
CA PRO A 419 23.95 -7.13 -37.94
C PRO A 419 24.37 -6.03 -38.93
N ALA A 420 25.42 -6.27 -39.73
CA ALA A 420 25.91 -5.28 -40.70
C ALA A 420 24.88 -4.89 -41.78
N GLU A 421 23.88 -5.75 -42.01
CA GLU A 421 22.73 -5.47 -42.88
C GLU A 421 21.74 -4.43 -42.30
N ARG A 422 21.79 -4.15 -40.99
CA ARG A 422 21.00 -3.10 -40.35
C ARG A 422 21.73 -1.76 -40.42
N TRP A 423 22.98 -1.74 -39.97
CA TRP A 423 23.92 -0.64 -40.17
C TRP A 423 25.33 -1.12 -39.86
N ASP A 424 26.33 -0.50 -40.47
CA ASP A 424 27.73 -0.91 -40.36
C ASP A 424 28.36 -0.45 -39.03
N PRO A 425 28.67 -1.36 -38.08
CA PRO A 425 29.29 -0.98 -36.83
C PRO A 425 30.68 -0.37 -37.02
N GLU A 426 31.43 -0.73 -38.08
CA GLU A 426 32.77 -0.17 -38.32
C GLU A 426 32.74 1.34 -38.60
N LEU A 427 31.63 1.85 -39.15
CA LEU A 427 31.46 3.28 -39.44
C LEU A 427 31.07 4.08 -38.20
N TYR A 428 30.19 3.52 -37.37
CA TYR A 428 29.46 4.28 -36.35
C TYR A 428 29.87 3.96 -34.92
N TYR A 429 30.42 2.78 -34.64
CA TYR A 429 30.83 2.42 -33.29
C TYR A 429 32.18 3.04 -32.91
N ALA A 430 32.24 3.61 -31.72
CA ALA A 430 33.49 3.94 -31.03
C ALA A 430 33.24 3.83 -29.51
N PRO A 431 34.15 3.23 -28.70
CA PRO A 431 33.93 3.08 -27.26
C PRO A 431 33.64 4.40 -26.51
N ASP A 432 34.18 5.50 -27.00
CA ASP A 432 33.97 6.89 -26.53
C ASP A 432 33.10 7.70 -27.51
N GLY A 433 32.26 7.01 -28.29
CA GLY A 433 31.47 7.59 -29.36
C GLY A 433 30.42 8.58 -28.85
N GLU A 434 30.50 9.81 -29.34
CA GLU A 434 29.51 10.87 -29.11
C GLU A 434 29.14 11.54 -30.44
N GLY A 435 27.93 12.11 -30.49
CA GLY A 435 27.44 12.86 -31.65
C GLY A 435 27.15 11.97 -32.86
N ALA A 436 28.13 11.83 -33.77
CA ALA A 436 27.99 11.05 -35.01
C ALA A 436 28.43 9.57 -34.87
N ARG A 437 28.89 9.18 -33.67
CA ARG A 437 29.26 7.80 -33.32
C ARG A 437 28.54 7.39 -32.04
N THR A 438 28.45 6.08 -31.81
CA THR A 438 27.77 5.47 -30.66
C THR A 438 28.73 4.58 -29.84
N PRO A 439 28.59 4.56 -28.51
CA PRO A 439 29.38 3.70 -27.63
C PRO A 439 28.84 2.27 -27.56
N SER A 440 27.73 1.96 -28.23
CA SER A 440 27.13 0.63 -28.21
C SER A 440 26.94 0.08 -29.63
N ARG A 441 27.09 -1.24 -29.75
CA ARG A 441 26.92 -2.01 -30.98
C ARG A 441 26.08 -3.26 -30.75
N TRP A 442 25.26 -3.24 -29.70
CA TRP A 442 24.48 -4.39 -29.23
C TRP A 442 23.00 -4.07 -29.23
N GLY A 443 22.17 -5.03 -29.63
CA GLY A 443 20.72 -4.91 -29.60
C GLY A 443 19.99 -6.24 -29.75
N GLY A 444 18.72 -6.24 -29.40
CA GLY A 444 17.80 -7.33 -29.69
C GLY A 444 17.14 -7.12 -31.05
N PHE A 445 17.33 -8.07 -31.97
CA PHE A 445 16.78 -8.01 -33.32
C PHE A 445 15.77 -9.13 -33.55
N LEU A 446 14.68 -8.84 -34.25
CA LEU A 446 13.75 -9.89 -34.64
C LEU A 446 14.43 -10.91 -35.57
N PRO A 447 14.13 -12.20 -35.43
CA PRO A 447 14.46 -13.17 -36.47
C PRO A 447 13.65 -12.88 -37.75
N GLU A 448 14.01 -13.53 -38.86
CA GLU A 448 13.19 -13.48 -40.06
C GLU A 448 11.79 -14.04 -39.75
N ILE A 449 10.76 -13.24 -40.02
CA ILE A 449 9.36 -13.64 -39.81
C ILE A 449 8.71 -13.93 -41.17
N PRO A 450 8.23 -15.16 -41.42
CA PRO A 450 7.45 -15.46 -42.60
C PRO A 450 6.18 -14.60 -42.66
N PHE A 451 5.98 -13.91 -43.78
CA PHE A 451 4.81 -13.09 -44.04
C PHE A 451 4.24 -13.41 -45.41
N ASP A 452 2.98 -13.86 -45.47
CA ASP A 452 2.25 -14.06 -46.71
C ASP A 452 1.42 -12.80 -47.04
N PRO A 453 1.89 -11.91 -47.93
CA PRO A 453 1.12 -10.71 -48.27
C PRO A 453 -0.18 -11.03 -49.01
N LEU A 454 -0.24 -12.15 -49.75
CA LEU A 454 -1.38 -12.50 -50.59
C LEU A 454 -2.57 -12.96 -49.74
N SER A 455 -2.33 -13.65 -48.62
CA SER A 455 -3.40 -14.03 -47.69
C SER A 455 -4.12 -12.82 -47.08
N PHE A 456 -3.46 -11.66 -47.02
CA PHE A 456 -4.04 -10.38 -46.58
C PHE A 456 -4.54 -9.50 -47.73
N GLY A 457 -4.44 -9.96 -48.99
CA GLY A 457 -4.78 -9.17 -50.17
C GLY A 457 -3.87 -7.96 -50.38
N ILE A 458 -2.60 -8.05 -49.96
CA ILE A 458 -1.56 -7.05 -50.19
C ILE A 458 -0.76 -7.48 -51.43
N PRO A 459 -0.70 -6.67 -52.50
CA PRO A 459 0.13 -6.98 -53.65
C PRO A 459 1.61 -7.03 -53.26
N PRO A 460 2.40 -8.02 -53.73
CA PRO A 460 3.83 -8.09 -53.42
C PRO A 460 4.62 -6.84 -53.82
N ALA A 461 4.21 -6.15 -54.89
CA ALA A 461 4.83 -4.91 -55.34
C ALA A 461 4.71 -3.75 -54.32
N SER A 462 3.69 -3.79 -53.45
CA SER A 462 3.47 -2.76 -52.43
C SER A 462 4.43 -2.89 -51.24
N LEU A 463 5.05 -4.06 -51.03
CA LEU A 463 5.88 -4.33 -49.85
C LEU A 463 7.04 -3.35 -49.70
N ALA A 464 7.70 -2.98 -50.80
CA ALA A 464 8.80 -2.02 -50.78
C ALA A 464 8.37 -0.60 -50.38
N SER A 465 7.07 -0.31 -50.33
CA SER A 465 6.50 0.99 -49.96
C SER A 465 5.78 0.97 -48.61
N VAL A 466 5.73 -0.17 -47.91
CA VAL A 466 5.03 -0.32 -46.62
C VAL A 466 6.02 -0.64 -45.53
N GLU A 467 5.93 0.07 -44.42
CA GLU A 467 6.78 -0.16 -43.26
C GLU A 467 6.60 -1.59 -42.71
N PRO A 468 7.70 -2.34 -42.45
CA PRO A 468 7.64 -3.69 -41.90
C PRO A 468 6.82 -3.77 -40.61
N VAL A 469 6.81 -2.71 -39.79
CA VAL A 469 6.05 -2.66 -38.53
C VAL A 469 4.55 -2.79 -38.77
N GLN A 470 4.01 -2.24 -39.87
CA GLN A 470 2.59 -2.39 -40.22
C GLN A 470 2.25 -3.84 -40.60
N LEU A 471 3.17 -4.52 -41.29
CA LEU A 471 2.98 -5.90 -41.76
C LEU A 471 3.08 -6.88 -40.60
N LEU A 472 4.10 -6.74 -39.75
CA LEU A 472 4.28 -7.62 -38.59
C LEU A 472 3.22 -7.37 -37.51
N ALA A 473 2.72 -6.13 -37.36
CA ALA A 473 1.58 -5.86 -36.49
C ALA A 473 0.29 -6.53 -36.99
N LEU A 474 0.07 -6.56 -38.31
CA LEU A 474 -1.03 -7.31 -38.92
C LEU A 474 -0.93 -8.80 -38.66
N GLU A 475 0.27 -9.36 -38.79
CA GLU A 475 0.50 -10.78 -38.51
C GLU A 475 0.34 -11.10 -37.01
N ALA A 476 0.84 -10.25 -36.12
CA ALA A 476 0.61 -10.39 -34.67
C ALA A 476 -0.89 -10.37 -34.32
N ALA A 477 -1.65 -9.44 -34.89
CA ALA A 477 -3.09 -9.33 -34.68
C ALA A 477 -3.84 -10.59 -35.17
N ARG A 478 -3.49 -11.10 -36.36
CA ARG A 478 -4.06 -12.33 -36.90
C ARG A 478 -3.74 -13.53 -36.02
N ARG A 479 -2.47 -13.72 -35.63
CA ARG A 479 -2.03 -14.80 -34.72
C ARG A 479 -2.74 -14.73 -33.37
N ALA A 480 -2.91 -13.53 -32.80
CA ALA A 480 -3.58 -13.36 -31.51
C ALA A 480 -5.09 -13.68 -31.60
N LEU A 481 -5.76 -13.35 -32.70
CA LEU A 481 -7.15 -13.75 -32.96
C LEU A 481 -7.29 -15.26 -33.17
N ALA A 482 -6.34 -15.88 -33.86
CA ALA A 482 -6.28 -17.33 -34.00
C ALA A 482 -6.11 -18.00 -32.63
N ASP A 483 -5.20 -17.49 -31.80
CA ASP A 483 -5.00 -17.96 -30.43
C ASP A 483 -6.25 -17.74 -29.55
N ALA A 484 -7.01 -16.66 -29.75
CA ALA A 484 -8.29 -16.47 -29.06
C ALA A 484 -9.39 -17.47 -29.49
N GLY A 485 -9.13 -18.31 -30.50
CA GLY A 485 -10.08 -19.29 -31.04
C GLY A 485 -11.10 -18.69 -32.00
N CYS A 486 -10.87 -17.49 -32.52
CA CYS A 486 -11.82 -16.77 -33.38
C CYS A 486 -11.86 -17.30 -34.82
N GLU A 487 -10.85 -18.04 -35.31
CA GLU A 487 -10.85 -18.60 -36.66
C GLU A 487 -11.83 -19.79 -36.83
N GLY A 488 -12.13 -20.50 -35.74
CA GLY A 488 -12.97 -21.71 -35.75
C GLY A 488 -14.43 -21.49 -35.39
N ARG A 489 -14.83 -20.28 -34.98
CA ARG A 489 -16.19 -19.96 -34.51
C ARG A 489 -16.70 -18.67 -35.17
N PRO A 490 -18.01 -18.55 -35.45
CA PRO A 490 -18.58 -17.29 -35.91
C PRO A 490 -18.55 -16.27 -34.76
N VAL A 491 -17.68 -15.26 -34.88
CA VAL A 491 -17.61 -14.10 -33.97
C VAL A 491 -18.15 -12.86 -34.71
N ASP A 492 -19.02 -12.08 -34.06
CA ASP A 492 -19.44 -10.79 -34.60
C ASP A 492 -18.36 -9.74 -34.37
N HIS A 493 -17.69 -9.35 -35.45
CA HIS A 493 -16.62 -8.36 -35.42
C HIS A 493 -17.09 -6.91 -35.58
N ALA A 494 -18.40 -6.64 -35.64
CA ALA A 494 -18.94 -5.28 -35.80
C ALA A 494 -18.47 -4.31 -34.70
N ARG A 495 -18.15 -4.83 -33.50
CA ARG A 495 -17.70 -4.05 -32.34
C ARG A 495 -16.35 -4.51 -31.80
N THR A 496 -15.50 -5.02 -32.68
CA THR A 496 -14.10 -5.35 -32.38
C THR A 496 -13.21 -4.17 -32.71
N SER A 497 -12.61 -3.53 -31.72
CA SER A 497 -11.69 -2.40 -31.89
C SER A 497 -10.22 -2.84 -31.98
N VAL A 498 -9.36 -1.95 -32.50
CA VAL A 498 -7.91 -2.15 -32.61
C VAL A 498 -7.19 -0.94 -32.04
N VAL A 499 -6.35 -1.14 -31.02
CA VAL A 499 -5.55 -0.08 -30.41
C VAL A 499 -4.09 -0.51 -30.36
N PHE A 500 -3.19 0.26 -30.98
CA PHE A 500 -1.76 -0.08 -31.03
C PHE A 500 -0.89 1.03 -30.46
N GLY A 501 0.01 0.67 -29.54
CA GLY A 501 1.12 1.51 -29.11
C GLY A 501 2.23 1.52 -30.16
N ALA A 502 2.46 2.65 -30.82
CA ALA A 502 3.50 2.80 -31.83
C ALA A 502 3.88 4.27 -32.03
N GLU A 503 5.15 4.53 -32.30
CA GLU A 503 5.64 5.84 -32.70
C GLU A 503 5.75 5.95 -34.24
N ALA A 504 5.89 7.18 -34.73
CA ALA A 504 6.19 7.44 -36.14
C ALA A 504 7.71 7.59 -36.34
N GLY A 505 8.20 7.37 -37.57
CA GLY A 505 9.58 7.70 -37.93
C GLY A 505 10.54 6.52 -38.05
N SER A 506 10.13 5.49 -38.78
CA SER A 506 10.92 4.29 -39.14
C SER A 506 11.85 4.51 -40.34
N ASP A 507 12.74 3.53 -40.60
CA ASP A 507 13.77 3.59 -41.63
C ASP A 507 13.26 3.93 -43.03
N LEU A 508 12.16 3.31 -43.49
CA LEU A 508 11.61 3.59 -44.82
C LEU A 508 11.04 5.01 -44.91
N SER A 509 10.41 5.52 -43.85
CA SER A 509 9.95 6.90 -43.76
C SER A 509 11.11 7.90 -43.80
N ASN A 510 12.20 7.63 -43.08
CA ASN A 510 13.42 8.45 -43.06
C ASN A 510 14.11 8.44 -44.44
N ALA A 511 14.23 7.28 -45.08
CA ALA A 511 14.77 7.15 -46.43
C ALA A 511 13.89 7.88 -47.47
N SER A 512 12.56 7.83 -47.31
CA SER A 512 11.61 8.56 -48.17
C SER A 512 11.74 10.08 -48.02
N VAL A 513 11.93 10.57 -46.79
CA VAL A 513 12.20 11.98 -46.51
C VAL A 513 13.53 12.40 -47.12
N LEU A 514 14.59 11.59 -46.95
CA LEU A 514 15.90 11.85 -47.54
C LEU A 514 15.79 11.99 -49.06
N ARG A 515 15.11 11.07 -49.74
CA ARG A 515 14.87 11.15 -51.19
C ARG A 515 14.18 12.44 -51.61
N THR A 516 13.19 12.87 -50.84
CA THR A 516 12.32 14.00 -51.19
C THR A 516 13.01 15.34 -50.94
N VAL A 517 13.78 15.46 -49.85
CA VAL A 517 14.35 16.74 -49.41
C VAL A 517 15.74 16.97 -49.99
N LEU A 518 16.55 15.92 -50.16
CA LEU A 518 17.97 16.04 -50.54
C LEU A 518 18.21 16.80 -51.87
N PRO A 519 17.40 16.64 -52.93
CA PRO A 519 17.55 17.43 -54.17
C PRO A 519 17.60 18.95 -53.93
N SER A 520 16.83 19.45 -52.95
CA SER A 520 16.80 20.88 -52.62
C SER A 520 18.10 21.37 -51.98
N TYR A 521 18.79 20.51 -51.23
CA TYR A 521 20.09 20.82 -50.64
C TYR A 521 21.22 20.69 -51.64
N LEU A 522 21.08 19.80 -52.63
CA LEU A 522 22.07 19.58 -53.68
C LEU A 522 21.92 20.56 -54.86
N GLY A 523 20.77 21.22 -54.99
CA GLY A 523 20.47 22.13 -56.10
C GLY A 523 20.23 21.42 -57.43
N GLY A 524 19.76 20.17 -57.40
CA GLY A 524 19.57 19.33 -58.59
C GLY A 524 19.11 17.92 -58.24
N ASP A 525 19.21 17.00 -59.21
CA ASP A 525 18.79 15.60 -59.03
C ASP A 525 19.65 14.84 -57.99
N LEU A 526 19.12 13.73 -57.49
CA LEU A 526 19.87 12.82 -56.63
C LEU A 526 21.05 12.20 -57.40
N PRO A 527 22.22 12.02 -56.76
CA PRO A 527 23.28 11.21 -57.32
C PRO A 527 22.80 9.78 -57.60
N ASP A 528 23.20 9.19 -58.74
CA ASP A 528 22.75 7.85 -59.19
C ASP A 528 22.87 6.78 -58.09
N ALA A 529 23.99 6.76 -57.37
CA ALA A 529 24.23 5.81 -56.28
C ALA A 529 23.22 5.92 -55.11
N LEU A 530 22.65 7.11 -54.88
CA LEU A 530 21.59 7.33 -53.89
C LEU A 530 20.20 7.09 -54.49
N ASP A 531 19.97 7.42 -55.76
CA ASP A 531 18.68 7.17 -56.43
C ASP A 531 18.36 5.67 -56.51
N GLU A 532 19.37 4.82 -56.69
CA GLU A 532 19.25 3.36 -56.72
C GLU A 532 18.94 2.75 -55.33
N GLN A 533 19.39 3.38 -54.25
CA GLN A 533 19.20 2.86 -52.89
C GLN A 533 17.94 3.38 -52.19
N LEU A 534 17.50 4.60 -52.50
CA LEU A 534 16.39 5.23 -51.80
C LEU A 534 15.02 4.81 -52.37
N PRO A 535 14.02 4.57 -51.50
CA PRO A 535 12.71 4.04 -51.90
C PRO A 535 12.00 4.97 -52.87
N ARG A 536 11.41 4.41 -53.94
CA ARG A 536 10.62 5.19 -54.90
C ARG A 536 9.21 5.45 -54.36
N LEU A 537 8.71 6.66 -54.60
CA LEU A 537 7.33 6.98 -54.27
C LEU A 537 6.37 6.24 -55.21
N THR A 538 5.44 5.51 -54.61
CA THR A 538 4.32 4.82 -55.25
C THR A 538 3.01 5.30 -54.62
N GLU A 539 1.89 4.84 -55.14
CA GLU A 539 0.57 5.08 -54.52
C GLU A 539 0.46 4.48 -53.10
N ASP A 540 1.27 3.47 -52.79
CA ASP A 540 1.31 2.82 -51.48
C ASP A 540 2.22 3.54 -50.47
N SER A 541 3.12 4.43 -50.92
CA SER A 541 4.11 5.07 -50.03
C SER A 541 3.46 5.92 -48.94
N PHE A 542 2.40 6.67 -49.26
CA PHE A 542 1.71 7.50 -48.28
C PHE A 542 1.07 6.67 -47.15
N PRO A 543 0.16 5.70 -47.42
CA PRO A 543 -0.38 4.85 -46.36
C PRO A 543 0.68 3.95 -45.72
N GLY A 544 1.75 3.61 -46.44
CA GLY A 544 2.80 2.71 -45.99
C GLY A 544 3.67 3.21 -44.85
N VAL A 545 3.76 4.53 -44.64
CA VAL A 545 4.65 5.14 -43.60
C VAL A 545 3.90 5.78 -42.42
N LEU A 546 2.57 5.83 -42.46
CA LEU A 546 1.76 6.46 -41.41
C LEU A 546 1.55 5.53 -40.22
N ALA A 547 1.87 6.00 -39.00
CA ALA A 547 1.70 5.20 -37.79
C ALA A 547 0.24 4.76 -37.55
N ASN A 548 -0.74 5.65 -37.75
CA ASN A 548 -2.16 5.30 -37.56
C ASN A 548 -2.66 4.16 -38.48
N VAL A 549 -1.98 3.96 -39.62
CA VAL A 549 -2.31 2.88 -40.56
C VAL A 549 -1.93 1.51 -40.00
N ILE A 550 -1.11 1.40 -38.94
CA ILE A 550 -0.90 0.14 -38.22
C ILE A 550 -2.25 -0.42 -37.75
N ALA A 551 -3.00 0.35 -36.95
CA ALA A 551 -4.32 -0.05 -36.46
C ALA A 551 -5.36 -0.13 -37.59
N GLY A 552 -5.33 0.83 -38.52
CA GLY A 552 -6.27 0.87 -39.64
C GLY A 552 -6.13 -0.30 -40.62
N ARG A 553 -4.90 -0.74 -40.90
CA ARG A 553 -4.63 -1.89 -41.78
C ARG A 553 -5.07 -3.18 -41.13
N ILE A 554 -4.87 -3.35 -39.83
CA ILE A 554 -5.39 -4.49 -39.06
C ILE A 554 -6.92 -4.55 -39.16
N ALA A 555 -7.60 -3.45 -38.81
CA ALA A 555 -9.06 -3.40 -38.86
C ALA A 555 -9.60 -3.67 -40.27
N ASN A 556 -8.98 -3.08 -41.29
CA ASN A 556 -9.38 -3.27 -42.68
C ASN A 556 -9.17 -4.71 -43.17
N ARG A 557 -8.00 -5.31 -42.92
CA ARG A 557 -7.64 -6.63 -43.47
C ARG A 557 -8.25 -7.79 -42.69
N LEU A 558 -8.55 -7.61 -41.40
CA LEU A 558 -9.21 -8.61 -40.57
C LEU A 558 -10.73 -8.37 -40.43
N ASN A 559 -11.27 -7.39 -41.16
CA ASN A 559 -12.71 -7.04 -41.17
C ASN A 559 -13.28 -6.75 -39.77
N LEU A 560 -12.64 -5.84 -39.04
CA LEU A 560 -13.01 -5.43 -37.69
C LEU A 560 -13.75 -4.09 -37.73
N GLY A 561 -14.98 -4.05 -37.23
CA GLY A 561 -15.90 -2.92 -37.37
C GLY A 561 -15.84 -1.86 -36.26
N GLY A 562 -15.05 -2.10 -35.21
CA GLY A 562 -14.88 -1.16 -34.09
C GLY A 562 -13.94 0.01 -34.39
N ALA A 563 -13.59 0.77 -33.36
CA ALA A 563 -12.64 1.87 -33.46
C ALA A 563 -11.24 1.35 -33.78
N ASN A 564 -10.44 2.11 -34.53
CA ASN A 564 -9.03 1.82 -34.72
C ASN A 564 -8.20 3.11 -34.60
N TYR A 565 -7.12 3.05 -33.81
CA TYR A 565 -6.19 4.17 -33.65
C TYR A 565 -4.88 3.72 -33.00
N THR A 566 -3.88 4.60 -33.05
CA THR A 566 -2.59 4.42 -32.38
C THR A 566 -2.42 5.39 -31.22
N VAL A 567 -1.63 4.98 -30.23
CA VAL A 567 -1.25 5.80 -29.07
C VAL A 567 0.26 5.83 -28.93
N ASP A 568 0.78 6.95 -28.43
CA ASP A 568 2.21 7.15 -28.19
C ASP A 568 2.43 7.74 -26.79
N ALA A 569 3.13 6.98 -25.97
CA ALA A 569 3.67 7.36 -24.67
C ALA A 569 5.11 6.83 -24.54
N ALA A 570 5.88 6.86 -25.63
CA ALA A 570 7.22 6.30 -25.75
C ALA A 570 7.27 4.84 -25.25
N CYS A 571 8.16 4.54 -24.30
CA CYS A 571 8.32 3.20 -23.72
C CYS A 571 7.08 2.64 -23.02
N ALA A 572 6.08 3.47 -22.71
CA ALA A 572 4.83 3.07 -22.09
C ALA A 572 3.66 2.89 -23.09
N SER A 573 3.87 3.12 -24.39
CA SER A 573 2.82 3.11 -25.43
C SER A 573 1.94 1.85 -25.41
N SER A 574 2.52 0.66 -25.25
CA SER A 574 1.75 -0.59 -25.20
C SER A 574 0.88 -0.72 -23.95
N LEU A 575 1.30 -0.23 -22.77
CA LEU A 575 0.42 -0.21 -21.60
C LEU A 575 -0.62 0.92 -21.67
N THR A 576 -0.32 2.03 -22.37
CA THR A 576 -1.34 3.02 -22.73
C THR A 576 -2.43 2.38 -23.60
N ALA A 577 -2.06 1.55 -24.58
CA ALA A 577 -3.01 0.83 -25.41
C ALA A 577 -3.89 -0.10 -24.56
N VAL A 578 -3.32 -0.81 -23.57
CA VAL A 578 -4.06 -1.66 -22.63
C VAL A 578 -5.03 -0.84 -21.79
N ASP A 579 -4.60 0.31 -21.24
CA ASP A 579 -5.43 1.20 -20.44
C ASP A 579 -6.67 1.66 -21.22
N VAL A 580 -6.49 2.14 -22.46
CA VAL A 580 -7.62 2.61 -23.27
C VAL A 580 -8.50 1.44 -23.75
N ALA A 581 -7.91 0.29 -24.10
CA ALA A 581 -8.67 -0.91 -24.46
C ALA A 581 -9.56 -1.41 -23.30
N CYS A 582 -9.03 -1.41 -22.07
CA CYS A 582 -9.82 -1.74 -20.88
C CYS A 582 -10.96 -0.75 -20.68
N LYS A 583 -10.73 0.55 -20.89
CA LYS A 583 -11.77 1.57 -20.80
C LYS A 583 -12.85 1.39 -21.86
N GLU A 584 -12.50 1.09 -23.12
CA GLU A 584 -13.48 0.80 -24.18
C GLU A 584 -14.37 -0.40 -23.87
N LEU A 585 -13.79 -1.45 -23.30
CA LEU A 585 -14.51 -2.65 -22.89
C LEU A 585 -15.45 -2.34 -21.72
N VAL A 586 -14.96 -1.69 -20.66
CA VAL A 586 -15.75 -1.42 -19.45
C VAL A 586 -16.86 -0.40 -19.69
N THR A 587 -16.65 0.60 -20.56
CA THR A 587 -17.70 1.55 -20.97
C THR A 587 -18.71 0.92 -21.93
N GLY A 588 -18.44 -0.29 -22.41
CA GLY A 588 -19.30 -1.00 -23.33
C GLY A 588 -19.33 -0.36 -24.71
N THR A 589 -18.27 0.33 -25.16
CA THR A 589 -18.10 0.80 -26.55
C THR A 589 -17.76 -0.37 -27.47
N SER A 590 -16.93 -1.29 -26.97
CA SER A 590 -16.39 -2.44 -27.71
C SER A 590 -16.71 -3.74 -26.96
N ASP A 591 -16.87 -4.83 -27.70
CA ASP A 591 -17.10 -6.18 -27.10
C ASP A 591 -15.81 -7.01 -27.09
N MET A 592 -14.87 -6.65 -27.97
CA MET A 592 -13.53 -7.20 -28.05
C MET A 592 -12.57 -6.10 -28.47
N VAL A 593 -11.35 -6.10 -27.95
CA VAL A 593 -10.30 -5.17 -28.38
C VAL A 593 -9.02 -5.93 -28.66
N LEU A 594 -8.46 -5.75 -29.86
CA LEU A 594 -7.08 -6.12 -30.15
C LEU A 594 -6.19 -4.98 -29.67
N CYS A 595 -5.41 -5.25 -28.63
CA CYS A 595 -4.48 -4.32 -28.04
C CYS A 595 -3.05 -4.74 -28.39
N GLY A 596 -2.32 -3.89 -29.10
CA GLY A 596 -0.97 -4.20 -29.55
C GLY A 596 0.07 -3.14 -29.24
N GLY A 597 1.32 -3.49 -29.51
CA GLY A 597 2.48 -2.63 -29.37
C GLY A 597 3.51 -3.08 -30.38
N ALA A 598 4.08 -2.15 -31.14
CA ALA A 598 4.98 -2.48 -32.23
C ALA A 598 6.10 -1.45 -32.32
N ASP A 599 7.33 -1.94 -32.40
CA ASP A 599 8.53 -1.13 -32.54
C ASP A 599 9.63 -1.94 -33.23
N LEU A 600 10.03 -1.50 -34.41
CA LEU A 600 11.14 -2.09 -35.16
C LEU A 600 12.28 -1.07 -35.36
N HIS A 601 12.25 0.02 -34.61
CA HIS A 601 13.24 1.10 -34.72
C HIS A 601 14.53 0.64 -34.02
N ASN A 602 15.47 0.08 -34.77
CA ASN A 602 16.77 -0.31 -34.22
C ASN A 602 17.91 0.09 -35.16
N GLY A 603 17.68 1.17 -35.91
CA GLY A 603 18.59 1.73 -36.90
C GLY A 603 19.60 2.67 -36.27
N ILE A 604 20.60 3.09 -37.06
CA ILE A 604 21.69 3.94 -36.56
C ILE A 604 21.18 5.28 -35.97
N ASN A 605 20.10 5.84 -36.51
CA ASN A 605 19.53 7.09 -35.99
C ASN A 605 19.12 6.95 -34.52
N ASP A 606 18.50 5.82 -34.14
CA ASP A 606 18.10 5.55 -32.77
C ASP A 606 19.32 5.44 -31.85
N TYR A 607 20.35 4.71 -32.27
CA TYR A 607 21.58 4.58 -31.48
C TYR A 607 22.23 5.95 -31.25
N LEU A 608 22.30 6.81 -32.27
CA LEU A 608 22.85 8.16 -32.11
C LEU A 608 21.99 9.04 -31.20
N LEU A 609 20.66 8.98 -31.32
CA LEU A 609 19.74 9.72 -30.44
C LEU A 609 19.86 9.27 -28.98
N PHE A 610 19.85 7.97 -28.70
CA PHE A 610 20.03 7.44 -27.35
C PHE A 610 21.45 7.68 -26.81
N SER A 611 22.47 7.69 -27.68
CA SER A 611 23.84 8.07 -27.30
C SER A 611 23.92 9.53 -26.89
N SER A 612 23.21 10.42 -27.59
CA SER A 612 23.20 11.87 -27.31
C SER A 612 22.66 12.22 -25.91
N VAL A 613 21.83 11.34 -25.35
CA VAL A 613 21.29 11.45 -23.99
C VAL A 613 21.97 10.50 -22.98
N HIS A 614 23.07 9.86 -23.38
CA HIS A 614 23.87 8.95 -22.55
C HIS A 614 23.05 7.80 -21.93
N ALA A 615 22.09 7.27 -22.70
CA ALA A 615 21.19 6.24 -22.22
C ALA A 615 21.62 4.80 -22.58
N LEU A 616 22.47 4.62 -23.59
CA LEU A 616 22.90 3.29 -24.03
C LEU A 616 23.92 2.66 -23.09
N SER A 617 23.77 1.36 -22.87
CA SER A 617 24.79 0.52 -22.24
C SER A 617 25.94 0.27 -23.23
N PRO A 618 27.18 0.63 -22.91
CA PRO A 618 28.35 0.27 -23.72
C PRO A 618 28.59 -1.26 -23.74
N THR A 619 28.21 -1.96 -22.67
CA THR A 619 28.31 -3.43 -22.59
C THR A 619 27.18 -4.14 -23.30
N GLY A 620 26.14 -3.41 -23.73
CA GLY A 620 25.02 -3.95 -24.49
C GLY A 620 24.03 -4.72 -23.64
N ARG A 621 23.96 -4.48 -22.33
CA ARG A 621 23.06 -5.20 -21.44
C ARG A 621 22.15 -4.26 -20.69
N SER A 622 20.87 -4.63 -20.60
CA SER A 622 19.98 -4.07 -19.59
C SER A 622 20.12 -4.89 -18.31
N SER A 623 21.16 -4.59 -17.52
CA SER A 623 21.44 -5.26 -16.23
C SER A 623 20.52 -4.73 -15.12
N THR A 624 19.22 -4.92 -15.34
CA THR A 624 18.14 -4.36 -14.52
C THR A 624 18.34 -4.62 -13.04
N PHE A 625 18.40 -3.57 -12.21
CA PHE A 625 18.60 -3.60 -10.75
C PHE A 625 19.97 -4.08 -10.25
N ASP A 626 20.91 -4.42 -11.11
CA ASP A 626 22.28 -4.74 -10.70
C ASP A 626 23.07 -3.47 -10.32
N GLY A 627 24.05 -3.62 -9.43
CA GLY A 627 24.95 -2.53 -9.02
C GLY A 627 25.87 -2.05 -10.15
N GLY A 628 26.13 -2.91 -11.15
CA GLY A 628 26.89 -2.62 -12.37
C GLY A 628 26.06 -2.18 -13.56
N ALA A 629 24.77 -1.88 -13.39
CA ALA A 629 23.91 -1.38 -14.45
C ALA A 629 24.46 -0.07 -15.08
N ASP A 630 24.64 -0.03 -16.40
CA ASP A 630 25.36 1.04 -17.11
C ASP A 630 24.56 1.68 -18.26
N GLY A 631 23.29 1.28 -18.46
CA GLY A 631 22.42 1.83 -19.50
C GLY A 631 21.45 0.81 -20.09
N ILE A 632 20.94 1.15 -21.27
CA ILE A 632 19.90 0.40 -21.99
C ILE A 632 20.53 -0.38 -23.15
N ALA A 633 20.14 -1.64 -23.32
CA ALA A 633 20.27 -2.36 -24.59
C ALA A 633 18.99 -2.16 -25.40
N LEU A 634 19.07 -1.71 -26.66
CA LEU A 634 17.87 -1.53 -27.48
C LEU A 634 17.33 -2.86 -28.01
N GLY A 635 16.03 -2.92 -28.28
CA GLY A 635 15.38 -4.10 -28.87
C GLY A 635 14.26 -3.73 -29.84
N GLU A 636 13.95 -4.67 -30.72
CA GLU A 636 12.77 -4.69 -31.59
C GLU A 636 11.68 -5.58 -30.97
N GLY A 637 10.42 -5.32 -31.28
CA GLY A 637 9.34 -6.19 -30.83
C GLY A 637 7.98 -5.82 -31.40
N VAL A 638 7.14 -6.82 -31.59
CA VAL A 638 5.74 -6.62 -31.92
C VAL A 638 4.88 -7.64 -31.19
N ALA A 639 3.79 -7.17 -30.61
CA ALA A 639 2.90 -8.01 -29.82
C ALA A 639 1.46 -7.53 -29.93
N CYS A 640 0.52 -8.48 -29.79
CA CYS A 640 -0.90 -8.23 -29.74
C CYS A 640 -1.55 -9.16 -28.71
N VAL A 641 -2.47 -8.62 -27.92
CA VAL A 641 -3.36 -9.37 -27.03
C VAL A 641 -4.81 -9.10 -27.40
N VAL A 642 -5.66 -10.09 -27.24
CA VAL A 642 -7.11 -10.00 -27.43
C VAL A 642 -7.76 -9.89 -26.07
N LEU A 643 -8.51 -8.81 -25.86
CA LEU A 643 -9.15 -8.47 -24.60
C LEU A 643 -10.66 -8.52 -24.71
N LYS A 644 -11.32 -9.05 -23.67
CA LYS A 644 -12.77 -9.03 -23.49
C LYS A 644 -13.10 -8.70 -22.04
N ARG A 645 -14.32 -8.24 -21.76
CA ARG A 645 -14.83 -8.26 -20.37
C ARG A 645 -14.85 -9.72 -19.90
N LEU A 646 -14.44 -9.99 -18.66
CA LEU A 646 -14.37 -11.36 -18.14
C LEU A 646 -15.71 -12.09 -18.27
N ALA A 647 -16.81 -11.41 -17.94
CA ALA A 647 -18.16 -11.97 -18.07
C ALA A 647 -18.49 -12.40 -19.52
N ASP A 648 -17.99 -11.68 -20.53
CA ASP A 648 -18.18 -12.06 -21.94
C ASP A 648 -17.26 -13.19 -22.36
N ALA A 649 -16.04 -13.26 -21.83
CA ALA A 649 -15.14 -14.39 -22.05
C ALA A 649 -15.74 -15.67 -21.46
N GLU A 650 -16.26 -15.61 -20.25
CA GLU A 650 -16.94 -16.73 -19.58
C GLU A 650 -18.21 -17.15 -20.31
N ARG A 651 -19.04 -16.19 -20.73
CA ARG A 651 -20.25 -16.46 -21.51
C ARG A 651 -19.93 -17.18 -22.81
N ASP A 652 -18.89 -16.76 -23.51
CA ASP A 652 -18.54 -17.26 -24.83
C ASP A 652 -17.65 -18.52 -24.77
N GLY A 653 -17.27 -18.97 -23.57
CA GLY A 653 -16.44 -20.15 -23.36
C GLY A 653 -15.01 -19.95 -23.85
N ASP A 654 -14.51 -18.72 -23.78
CA ASP A 654 -13.14 -18.39 -24.14
C ASP A 654 -12.14 -18.94 -23.12
N ARG A 655 -10.94 -19.27 -23.60
CA ARG A 655 -9.79 -19.47 -22.71
C ARG A 655 -9.41 -18.13 -22.10
N VAL A 656 -9.18 -18.08 -20.80
CA VAL A 656 -8.75 -16.86 -20.09
C VAL A 656 -7.35 -17.08 -19.56
N TYR A 657 -6.33 -16.45 -20.15
CA TYR A 657 -4.95 -16.62 -19.67
C TYR A 657 -4.73 -15.97 -18.29
N ALA A 658 -5.19 -14.73 -18.15
CA ALA A 658 -5.18 -13.95 -16.91
C ALA A 658 -6.26 -12.87 -16.96
N VAL A 659 -6.51 -12.22 -15.83
CA VAL A 659 -7.47 -11.12 -15.70
C VAL A 659 -6.75 -9.85 -15.25
N ILE A 660 -6.92 -8.76 -16.00
CA ILE A 660 -6.49 -7.41 -15.64
C ILE A 660 -7.55 -6.83 -14.70
N ASP A 661 -7.19 -6.60 -13.45
CA ASP A 661 -8.10 -6.02 -12.45
C ASP A 661 -8.00 -4.50 -12.38
N GLY A 662 -6.84 -3.93 -12.68
CA GLY A 662 -6.64 -2.49 -12.57
C GLY A 662 -5.46 -2.01 -13.41
N VAL A 663 -5.64 -0.85 -14.03
CA VAL A 663 -4.55 -0.08 -14.65
C VAL A 663 -4.52 1.29 -14.01
N GLY A 664 -3.34 1.73 -13.60
CA GLY A 664 -3.09 3.05 -13.05
C GLY A 664 -2.11 3.80 -13.94
N SER A 665 -2.44 5.05 -14.25
CA SER A 665 -1.58 5.93 -15.03
C SER A 665 -1.30 7.22 -14.27
N ALA A 666 -0.11 7.79 -14.45
CA ALA A 666 0.29 9.06 -13.86
C ALA A 666 1.36 9.75 -14.70
N SER A 667 1.60 11.04 -14.44
CA SER A 667 2.68 11.79 -15.05
C SER A 667 3.64 12.33 -13.99
N ASP A 668 4.92 12.38 -14.34
CA ASP A 668 5.98 13.01 -13.58
C ASP A 668 5.83 14.54 -13.50
N GLY A 669 5.00 15.17 -14.34
CA GLY A 669 4.76 16.61 -14.29
C GLY A 669 6.06 17.43 -14.41
N ARG A 670 6.23 18.45 -13.56
CA ARG A 670 7.44 19.29 -13.56
C ARG A 670 8.57 18.63 -12.74
N ALA A 671 9.58 18.10 -13.44
CA ALA A 671 10.77 17.48 -12.86
C ALA A 671 12.06 18.30 -13.13
N LEU A 672 13.22 17.78 -12.69
CA LEU A 672 14.55 18.42 -12.88
C LEU A 672 14.97 18.52 -14.36
N GLY A 673 14.41 17.64 -15.20
CA GLY A 673 14.57 17.64 -16.65
C GLY A 673 13.49 16.77 -17.28
N LEU A 674 13.28 16.89 -18.59
CA LEU A 674 12.23 16.13 -19.32
C LEU A 674 12.42 14.61 -19.21
N THR A 675 13.66 14.17 -19.01
CA THR A 675 14.07 12.76 -19.07
C THR A 675 14.37 12.16 -17.70
N ALA A 676 14.32 12.97 -16.64
CA ALA A 676 14.63 12.52 -15.29
C ALA A 676 13.39 11.88 -14.64
N PRO A 677 13.44 10.60 -14.22
CA PRO A 677 12.28 9.94 -13.62
C PRO A 677 11.93 10.56 -12.25
N ARG A 678 10.63 10.64 -11.93
CA ARG A 678 10.14 11.13 -10.63
C ARG A 678 9.55 10.00 -9.78
N PRO A 679 10.08 9.71 -8.57
CA PRO A 679 9.56 8.67 -7.69
C PRO A 679 8.05 8.81 -7.42
N GLU A 680 7.57 10.04 -7.22
CA GLU A 680 6.16 10.25 -6.89
C GLU A 680 5.23 10.03 -8.09
N GLY A 681 5.72 10.20 -9.33
CA GLY A 681 4.96 9.88 -10.54
C GLY A 681 4.78 8.38 -10.69
N GLN A 682 5.84 7.60 -10.43
CA GLN A 682 5.78 6.13 -10.40
C GLN A 682 4.87 5.64 -9.26
N ARG A 683 5.04 6.18 -8.06
CA ARG A 683 4.17 5.91 -6.90
C ARG A 683 2.71 6.19 -7.21
N ALA A 684 2.39 7.31 -7.85
CA ALA A 684 1.02 7.64 -8.21
C ALA A 684 0.41 6.63 -9.20
N ALA A 685 1.17 6.15 -10.19
CA ALA A 685 0.69 5.11 -11.10
C ALA A 685 0.44 3.78 -10.35
N LEU A 686 1.38 3.36 -9.50
CA LEU A 686 1.26 2.18 -8.64
C LEU A 686 0.03 2.24 -7.74
N THR A 687 -0.11 3.30 -6.93
CA THR A 687 -1.23 3.48 -5.99
C THR A 687 -2.56 3.49 -6.73
N ARG A 688 -2.65 4.14 -7.90
CA ARG A 688 -3.88 4.13 -8.71
C ARG A 688 -4.21 2.73 -9.22
N ALA A 689 -3.21 1.98 -9.69
CA ALA A 689 -3.42 0.63 -10.20
C ALA A 689 -3.91 -0.32 -9.10
N PHE A 690 -3.26 -0.32 -7.93
CA PHE A 690 -3.67 -1.12 -6.78
C PHE A 690 -5.05 -0.75 -6.26
N ARG A 691 -5.34 0.55 -6.17
CA ARG A 691 -6.68 1.05 -5.80
C ARG A 691 -7.73 0.59 -6.81
N ASN A 692 -7.46 0.73 -8.10
CA ASN A 692 -8.38 0.33 -9.18
C ASN A 692 -8.58 -1.19 -9.22
N ALA A 693 -7.57 -1.97 -8.84
CA ALA A 693 -7.66 -3.43 -8.75
C ALA A 693 -8.35 -3.91 -7.46
N GLY A 694 -8.46 -3.07 -6.44
CA GLY A 694 -8.90 -3.47 -5.11
C GLY A 694 -7.94 -4.46 -4.42
N VAL A 695 -6.66 -4.46 -4.78
CA VAL A 695 -5.63 -5.39 -4.29
C VAL A 695 -4.59 -4.63 -3.46
N SER A 696 -4.19 -5.20 -2.32
CA SER A 696 -3.07 -4.66 -1.53
C SER A 696 -1.72 -4.99 -2.20
N PRO A 697 -0.74 -4.06 -2.25
CA PRO A 697 0.61 -4.36 -2.70
C PRO A 697 1.24 -5.58 -2.00
N ALA A 698 0.91 -5.81 -0.72
CA ALA A 698 1.39 -6.96 0.05
C ALA A 698 0.90 -8.34 -0.47
N GLN A 699 -0.08 -8.36 -1.38
CA GLN A 699 -0.59 -9.58 -2.01
C GLN A 699 0.11 -9.92 -3.33
N ILE A 700 0.98 -9.03 -3.83
CA ILE A 700 1.64 -9.22 -5.12
C ILE A 700 2.82 -10.20 -4.96
N GLY A 701 2.82 -11.26 -5.75
CA GLY A 701 3.87 -12.28 -5.73
C GLY A 701 4.94 -12.13 -6.82
N LEU A 702 4.67 -11.29 -7.83
CA LEU A 702 5.57 -11.01 -8.95
C LEU A 702 5.39 -9.56 -9.45
N ILE A 703 6.48 -8.82 -9.57
CA ILE A 703 6.54 -7.55 -10.31
C ILE A 703 7.43 -7.74 -11.55
N GLU A 704 6.82 -7.52 -12.71
CA GLU A 704 7.53 -7.26 -13.96
C GLU A 704 7.73 -5.74 -14.08
N ALA A 705 8.92 -5.29 -13.71
CA ALA A 705 9.29 -3.90 -13.64
C ALA A 705 9.51 -3.27 -15.01
N HIS A 706 9.58 -1.93 -15.05
CA HIS A 706 10.06 -1.22 -16.23
C HIS A 706 11.55 -1.53 -16.45
N GLY A 707 12.37 -1.37 -15.41
CA GLY A 707 13.69 -1.98 -15.24
C GLY A 707 14.57 -1.91 -16.48
N THR A 708 15.11 -0.73 -16.78
CA THR A 708 15.82 -0.47 -18.04
C THR A 708 17.30 -0.79 -18.00
N GLY A 709 17.88 -0.99 -16.82
CA GLY A 709 19.33 -1.10 -16.64
C GLY A 709 20.01 0.27 -16.49
N THR A 710 19.25 1.35 -16.33
CA THR A 710 19.83 2.68 -16.11
C THR A 710 20.10 2.91 -14.62
N VAL A 711 21.26 3.47 -14.30
CA VAL A 711 21.72 3.70 -12.91
C VAL A 711 20.68 4.43 -12.06
N VAL A 712 20.09 5.50 -12.61
CA VAL A 712 19.12 6.33 -11.90
C VAL A 712 17.73 5.69 -11.94
N GLY A 713 17.28 5.21 -13.11
CA GLY A 713 15.95 4.66 -13.29
C GLY A 713 15.70 3.45 -12.41
N ASP A 714 16.62 2.49 -12.40
CA ASP A 714 16.48 1.24 -11.65
C ASP A 714 16.54 1.48 -10.13
N ARG A 715 17.38 2.41 -9.67
CA ARG A 715 17.41 2.81 -8.25
C ARG A 715 16.10 3.47 -7.84
N THR A 716 15.60 4.40 -8.65
CA THR A 716 14.34 5.10 -8.38
C THR A 716 13.15 4.14 -8.37
N GLU A 717 13.07 3.24 -9.35
CA GLU A 717 11.98 2.26 -9.43
C GLU A 717 12.01 1.28 -8.25
N LEU A 718 13.16 0.70 -7.93
CA LEU A 718 13.26 -0.26 -6.83
C LEU A 718 13.00 0.37 -5.46
N ALA A 719 13.47 1.59 -5.23
CA ALA A 719 13.17 2.36 -4.02
C ALA A 719 11.67 2.65 -3.91
N THR A 720 11.05 3.15 -4.98
CA THR A 720 9.61 3.48 -5.00
C THR A 720 8.75 2.24 -4.76
N LEU A 721 9.07 1.12 -5.42
CA LEU A 721 8.40 -0.15 -5.19
C LEU A 721 8.56 -0.62 -3.74
N THR A 722 9.78 -0.52 -3.18
CA THR A 722 10.07 -0.96 -1.81
C THR A 722 9.24 -0.16 -0.81
N GLU A 723 9.20 1.17 -0.95
CA GLU A 723 8.40 2.02 -0.06
C GLU A 723 6.90 1.68 -0.14
N VAL A 724 6.34 1.56 -1.35
CA VAL A 724 4.91 1.26 -1.55
C VAL A 724 4.52 -0.10 -0.95
N PHE A 725 5.39 -1.10 -1.08
CA PHE A 725 5.13 -2.44 -0.57
C PHE A 725 5.30 -2.52 0.95
N THR A 726 6.34 -1.91 1.50
CA THR A 726 6.56 -1.86 2.95
C THR A 726 5.46 -1.08 3.66
N GLU A 727 5.01 0.06 3.12
CA GLU A 727 3.86 0.82 3.64
C GLU A 727 2.56 0.00 3.65
N ALA A 728 2.41 -0.94 2.71
CA ALA A 728 1.28 -1.86 2.65
C ALA A 728 1.41 -3.09 3.55
N GLY A 729 2.53 -3.23 4.28
CA GLY A 729 2.81 -4.36 5.17
C GLY A 729 3.29 -5.63 4.46
N ALA A 730 3.97 -5.50 3.31
CA ALA A 730 4.62 -6.64 2.66
C ALA A 730 5.79 -7.16 3.51
N GLU A 731 5.86 -8.47 3.71
CA GLU A 731 6.98 -9.09 4.42
C GLU A 731 8.27 -9.07 3.57
N PRO A 732 9.46 -8.99 4.18
CA PRO A 732 10.73 -9.12 3.48
C PRO A 732 10.80 -10.40 2.64
N GLY A 733 11.28 -10.29 1.40
CA GLY A 733 11.41 -11.43 0.48
C GLY A 733 10.09 -12.10 0.07
N SER A 734 8.95 -11.40 0.13
CA SER A 734 7.63 -11.94 -0.26
C SER A 734 7.35 -11.89 -1.77
N CYS A 735 7.92 -10.91 -2.50
CA CYS A 735 7.63 -10.67 -3.92
C CYS A 735 8.84 -10.91 -4.80
N ALA A 736 8.68 -11.65 -5.91
CA ALA A 736 9.72 -11.70 -6.94
C ALA A 736 9.69 -10.41 -7.76
N VAL A 737 10.84 -9.86 -8.13
CA VAL A 737 10.92 -8.71 -9.05
C VAL A 737 11.89 -9.00 -10.19
N GLY A 738 11.58 -8.48 -11.37
CA GLY A 738 12.36 -8.74 -12.57
C GLY A 738 11.97 -7.90 -13.77
N SER A 739 12.68 -8.09 -14.90
CA SER A 739 12.35 -7.43 -16.17
C SER A 739 12.78 -8.31 -17.35
N VAL A 740 11.89 -8.44 -18.34
CA VAL A 740 12.14 -9.10 -19.63
C VAL A 740 13.24 -8.40 -20.43
N LYS A 741 13.51 -7.12 -20.16
CA LYS A 741 14.55 -6.36 -20.87
C LYS A 741 15.95 -6.92 -20.66
N SER A 742 16.17 -7.61 -19.53
CA SER A 742 17.41 -8.36 -19.29
C SER A 742 17.63 -9.52 -20.28
N GLN A 743 16.60 -9.93 -21.04
CA GLN A 743 16.68 -11.03 -21.99
C GLN A 743 16.59 -10.55 -23.45
N ILE A 744 15.69 -9.60 -23.75
CA ILE A 744 15.41 -9.19 -25.14
C ILE A 744 15.81 -7.74 -25.44
N GLY A 745 16.46 -7.05 -24.50
CA GLY A 745 16.65 -5.61 -24.57
C GLY A 745 15.34 -4.84 -24.42
N HIS A 746 15.41 -3.52 -24.63
CA HIS A 746 14.29 -2.63 -24.53
C HIS A 746 13.56 -2.50 -25.87
N THR A 747 12.44 -3.21 -26.01
CA THR A 747 11.57 -3.20 -27.20
C THR A 747 10.67 -1.96 -27.33
N LYS A 748 11.14 -0.82 -26.78
CA LYS A 748 10.51 0.52 -26.84
C LYS A 748 8.97 0.49 -26.76
N CYS A 749 8.23 0.85 -27.83
CA CYS A 749 6.77 0.90 -27.78
C CYS A 749 6.12 -0.45 -27.44
N ALA A 750 6.75 -1.58 -27.76
CA ALA A 750 6.27 -2.94 -27.45
C ALA A 750 6.67 -3.45 -26.05
N ALA A 751 7.48 -2.71 -25.29
CA ALA A 751 8.07 -3.19 -24.04
C ALA A 751 7.05 -3.53 -22.95
N GLY A 752 6.00 -2.73 -22.83
CA GLY A 752 4.91 -2.99 -21.88
C GLY A 752 4.19 -4.30 -22.16
N LEU A 753 3.92 -4.60 -23.43
CA LEU A 753 3.27 -5.84 -23.85
C LEU A 753 4.19 -7.06 -23.75
N ALA A 754 5.50 -6.92 -24.00
CA ALA A 754 6.46 -8.00 -23.74
C ALA A 754 6.43 -8.44 -22.26
N GLY A 755 6.45 -7.46 -21.34
CA GLY A 755 6.30 -7.70 -19.91
C GLY A 755 4.93 -8.25 -19.52
N LEU A 756 3.85 -7.73 -20.12
CA LEU A 756 2.48 -8.19 -19.89
C LEU A 756 2.30 -9.66 -20.31
N ILE A 757 2.81 -10.05 -21.47
CA ILE A 757 2.73 -11.42 -21.99
C ILE A 757 3.53 -12.36 -21.09
N LYS A 758 4.78 -12.02 -20.75
CA LYS A 758 5.60 -12.78 -19.80
C LYS A 758 4.87 -13.00 -18.48
N THR A 759 4.26 -11.95 -17.94
CA THR A 759 3.53 -11.99 -16.67
C THR A 759 2.24 -12.80 -16.76
N THR A 760 1.52 -12.69 -17.88
CA THR A 760 0.30 -13.44 -18.14
C THR A 760 0.60 -14.94 -18.22
N LEU A 761 1.67 -15.33 -18.92
CA LEU A 761 2.13 -16.72 -18.99
C LEU A 761 2.63 -17.23 -17.62
N ALA A 762 3.34 -16.39 -16.86
CA ALA A 762 3.75 -16.70 -15.49
C ALA A 762 2.56 -17.01 -14.57
N LEU A 763 1.51 -16.21 -14.62
CA LEU A 763 0.26 -16.43 -13.89
C LEU A 763 -0.45 -17.71 -14.36
N HIS A 764 -0.60 -17.87 -15.68
CA HIS A 764 -1.29 -18.99 -16.32
C HIS A 764 -0.63 -20.34 -16.01
N HIS A 765 0.69 -20.42 -16.11
CA HIS A 765 1.46 -21.64 -15.88
C HIS A 765 1.89 -21.81 -14.41
N GLY A 766 1.73 -20.80 -13.56
CA GLY A 766 2.18 -20.86 -12.17
C GLY A 766 3.70 -20.94 -12.05
N VAL A 767 4.42 -20.04 -12.71
CA VAL A 767 5.89 -19.98 -12.70
C VAL A 767 6.34 -18.54 -12.44
N LYS A 768 7.37 -18.35 -11.61
CA LYS A 768 8.10 -17.09 -11.45
C LYS A 768 9.34 -17.12 -12.35
N PRO A 769 9.39 -16.33 -13.44
CA PRO A 769 10.51 -16.34 -14.38
C PRO A 769 11.81 -15.76 -13.79
N PRO A 770 12.97 -16.06 -14.39
CA PRO A 770 14.22 -15.43 -14.00
C PRO A 770 14.35 -13.98 -14.48
N THR A 771 15.34 -13.28 -13.93
CA THR A 771 15.90 -12.02 -14.45
C THR A 771 17.42 -12.15 -14.52
N LEU A 772 17.99 -11.75 -15.65
CA LEU A 772 19.41 -11.95 -15.92
C LEU A 772 20.26 -10.81 -15.34
N HIS A 773 21.57 -11.06 -15.31
CA HIS A 773 22.62 -10.08 -15.00
C HIS A 773 22.59 -9.46 -13.60
N ILE A 774 21.92 -10.13 -12.64
CA ILE A 774 22.04 -9.79 -11.21
C ILE A 774 23.24 -10.54 -10.61
N GLU A 775 24.37 -9.87 -10.47
CA GLU A 775 25.50 -10.33 -9.67
C GLU A 775 25.41 -9.77 -8.25
N GLN A 776 25.16 -8.47 -8.14
CA GLN A 776 24.97 -7.77 -6.87
C GLN A 776 23.86 -6.72 -7.04
N PRO A 777 22.70 -6.87 -6.37
CA PRO A 777 21.64 -5.85 -6.44
C PRO A 777 22.14 -4.46 -6.04
N ASN A 778 21.58 -3.43 -6.67
CA ASN A 778 21.93 -2.04 -6.37
C ASN A 778 21.53 -1.63 -4.93
N ALA A 779 22.07 -0.51 -4.46
CA ALA A 779 21.92 -0.06 -3.08
C ALA A 779 20.48 0.30 -2.62
N ALA A 780 19.48 0.31 -3.50
CA ALA A 780 18.08 0.44 -3.11
C ALA A 780 17.47 -0.87 -2.59
N TRP A 781 18.18 -1.99 -2.72
CA TRP A 781 17.80 -3.29 -2.19
C TRP A 781 18.59 -3.63 -0.92
N ASP A 782 17.90 -4.21 0.05
CA ASP A 782 18.47 -4.73 1.29
C ASP A 782 17.89 -6.12 1.58
N GLN A 783 18.76 -7.07 1.93
CA GLN A 783 18.37 -8.48 2.05
C GLN A 783 17.39 -8.74 3.20
N ASP A 784 17.52 -7.99 4.30
CA ASP A 784 16.79 -8.25 5.54
C ASP A 784 15.45 -7.49 5.58
N SER A 785 15.33 -6.39 4.83
CA SER A 785 14.17 -5.49 4.88
C SER A 785 13.41 -5.33 3.55
N SER A 786 14.02 -5.62 2.40
CA SER A 786 13.32 -5.44 1.12
C SER A 786 12.23 -6.49 0.95
N PRO A 787 11.01 -6.10 0.51
CA PRO A 787 9.96 -7.05 0.18
C PRO A 787 10.29 -7.87 -1.06
N PHE A 788 11.34 -7.49 -1.82
CA PHE A 788 11.69 -8.09 -3.09
C PHE A 788 12.85 -9.08 -3.02
N PHE A 789 12.78 -10.10 -3.87
CA PHE A 789 13.91 -10.97 -4.18
C PHE A 789 14.00 -11.22 -5.69
N PHE A 790 15.16 -11.70 -6.13
CA PHE A 790 15.43 -12.00 -7.54
C PHE A 790 15.55 -13.51 -7.77
N HIS A 791 15.17 -13.96 -8.95
CA HIS A 791 15.36 -15.34 -9.38
C HIS A 791 16.36 -15.40 -10.54
N ALA A 792 17.42 -16.20 -10.36
CA ALA A 792 18.38 -16.50 -11.43
C ALA A 792 17.91 -17.63 -12.36
N ALA A 793 16.87 -18.39 -11.96
CA ALA A 793 16.28 -19.47 -12.74
C ALA A 793 14.76 -19.51 -12.48
N ALA A 794 13.98 -19.99 -13.45
CA ALA A 794 12.54 -20.14 -13.30
C ALA A 794 12.18 -21.04 -12.10
N ARG A 795 11.16 -20.64 -11.32
CA ARG A 795 10.68 -21.38 -10.14
C ARG A 795 9.17 -21.58 -10.18
N PRO A 796 8.63 -22.70 -9.67
CA PRO A 796 7.18 -22.85 -9.51
C PRO A 796 6.60 -21.77 -8.60
N TRP A 797 5.46 -21.20 -8.99
CA TRP A 797 4.66 -20.32 -8.16
C TRP A 797 3.61 -21.16 -7.42
N ALA A 798 4.03 -21.72 -6.28
CA ALA A 798 3.27 -22.74 -5.56
C ALA A 798 1.92 -22.28 -4.96
N ALA A 799 1.68 -20.97 -4.84
CA ALA A 799 0.40 -20.43 -4.39
C ALA A 799 -0.76 -20.88 -5.32
N GLU A 800 -1.97 -20.96 -4.80
CA GLU A 800 -3.15 -21.29 -5.59
C GLU A 800 -3.45 -20.18 -6.61
N ALA A 801 -4.12 -20.51 -7.72
CA ALA A 801 -4.38 -19.54 -8.79
C ALA A 801 -5.07 -18.26 -8.27
N SER A 802 -6.03 -18.40 -7.34
CA SER A 802 -6.73 -17.26 -6.72
C SER A 802 -5.83 -16.29 -5.93
N GLU A 803 -4.65 -16.74 -5.52
CA GLU A 803 -3.68 -15.97 -4.73
C GLU A 803 -2.52 -15.42 -5.59
N ARG A 804 -2.41 -15.87 -6.86
CA ARG A 804 -1.38 -15.37 -7.78
C ARG A 804 -1.80 -14.04 -8.36
N VAL A 805 -1.20 -12.98 -7.83
CA VAL A 805 -1.35 -11.61 -8.34
C VAL A 805 0.01 -11.05 -8.71
N ALA A 806 0.08 -10.39 -9.87
CA ALA A 806 1.28 -9.79 -10.41
C ALA A 806 1.04 -8.33 -10.82
N GLY A 807 2.10 -7.53 -10.82
CA GLY A 807 2.11 -6.17 -11.36
C GLY A 807 3.06 -6.03 -12.55
N VAL A 808 2.72 -5.15 -13.49
CA VAL A 808 3.53 -4.84 -14.68
C VAL A 808 3.70 -3.33 -14.81
N SER A 809 4.93 -2.84 -14.84
CA SER A 809 5.26 -1.41 -14.95
C SER A 809 5.80 -1.05 -16.34
N ALA A 810 5.39 0.10 -16.86
CA ALA A 810 6.06 0.75 -17.98
C ALA A 810 6.13 2.27 -17.76
N PHE A 811 7.35 2.81 -17.74
CA PHE A 811 7.60 4.24 -17.52
C PHE A 811 8.15 4.85 -18.80
N GLY A 812 7.34 5.69 -19.43
CA GLY A 812 7.64 6.32 -20.72
C GLY A 812 8.65 7.43 -20.56
N PHE A 813 9.60 7.48 -21.49
CA PHE A 813 10.44 8.66 -21.69
C PHE A 813 9.56 9.91 -21.88
N GLY A 814 9.85 10.99 -21.15
CA GLY A 814 8.96 12.16 -21.05
C GLY A 814 8.00 12.14 -19.86
N GLY A 815 8.04 11.08 -19.04
CA GLY A 815 7.43 11.06 -17.70
C GLY A 815 5.99 10.58 -17.65
N THR A 816 5.55 9.72 -18.59
CA THR A 816 4.21 9.11 -18.53
C THR A 816 4.31 7.67 -18.04
N ASN A 817 3.72 7.38 -16.89
CA ASN A 817 3.88 6.12 -16.16
C ASN A 817 2.59 5.32 -16.16
N PHE A 818 2.70 4.01 -16.40
CA PHE A 818 1.61 3.05 -16.28
C PHE A 818 2.00 1.87 -15.41
N HIS A 819 1.05 1.37 -14.64
CA HIS A 819 1.14 0.11 -13.91
C HIS A 819 -0.15 -0.69 -14.08
N ALA A 820 -0.05 -1.98 -14.39
CA ALA A 820 -1.18 -2.89 -14.51
C ALA A 820 -1.10 -3.98 -13.45
N VAL A 821 -2.25 -4.32 -12.84
CA VAL A 821 -2.39 -5.41 -11.87
C VAL A 821 -3.19 -6.53 -12.51
N LEU A 822 -2.60 -7.73 -12.50
CA LEU A 822 -3.15 -8.93 -13.10
C LEU A 822 -3.29 -10.03 -12.06
N ARG A 823 -4.34 -10.84 -12.18
CA ARG A 823 -4.49 -12.08 -11.41
C ARG A 823 -4.61 -13.29 -12.31
N ALA A 824 -4.19 -14.45 -11.81
CA ALA A 824 -4.48 -15.70 -12.47
C ALA A 824 -5.99 -16.00 -12.45
N TYR A 825 -6.46 -16.70 -13.48
CA TYR A 825 -7.83 -17.17 -13.59
C TYR A 825 -7.94 -18.61 -13.10
N ASP A 826 -9.01 -18.93 -12.38
CA ASP A 826 -9.23 -20.25 -11.79
C ASP A 826 -9.66 -21.25 -12.87
N GLN A 827 -8.67 -21.82 -13.54
CA GLN A 827 -8.80 -22.91 -14.50
C GLN A 827 -7.69 -23.93 -14.26
N ALA A 828 -7.96 -25.19 -14.63
CA ALA A 828 -6.94 -26.22 -14.55
C ALA A 828 -5.72 -25.81 -15.40
N PRO A 829 -4.51 -25.70 -14.83
CA PRO A 829 -3.34 -25.34 -15.60
C PRO A 829 -3.08 -26.36 -16.70
N SER A 830 -2.53 -25.91 -17.81
CA SER A 830 -2.03 -26.79 -18.87
C SER A 830 -1.12 -27.87 -18.26
N VAL A 831 -1.28 -29.12 -18.72
CA VAL A 831 -0.45 -30.26 -18.29
C VAL A 831 1.04 -29.99 -18.55
N HIS A 832 1.35 -29.15 -19.54
CA HIS A 832 2.70 -28.71 -19.89
C HIS A 832 2.84 -27.19 -19.74
N SER A 833 3.89 -26.74 -19.06
CA SER A 833 4.20 -25.31 -18.91
C SER A 833 5.04 -24.72 -20.04
N SER A 834 5.52 -25.53 -20.98
CA SER A 834 6.24 -25.13 -22.20
C SER A 834 6.00 -26.17 -23.30
N HIS A 835 6.03 -25.73 -24.56
CA HIS A 835 6.01 -26.60 -25.73
C HIS A 835 7.41 -27.09 -26.13
N GLU A 836 8.44 -26.34 -25.75
CA GLU A 836 9.84 -26.67 -25.99
C GLU A 836 10.56 -26.88 -24.66
N TRP A 837 11.18 -28.04 -24.50
CA TRP A 837 12.00 -28.38 -23.33
C TRP A 837 13.42 -28.77 -23.79
N PRO A 838 14.47 -28.33 -23.08
CA PRO A 838 15.83 -28.76 -23.41
C PRO A 838 16.06 -30.26 -23.15
N VAL A 839 15.24 -30.85 -22.26
CA VAL A 839 15.28 -32.27 -21.90
C VAL A 839 13.87 -32.76 -21.55
N GLU A 840 13.56 -34.01 -21.91
CA GLU A 840 12.30 -34.68 -21.55
C GLU A 840 12.53 -35.73 -20.46
N LEU A 841 11.75 -35.66 -19.36
CA LEU A 841 11.85 -36.63 -18.27
C LEU A 841 10.91 -37.81 -18.52
N PHE A 842 11.50 -38.95 -18.92
CA PHE A 842 10.77 -40.20 -19.01
C PHE A 842 10.86 -40.98 -17.69
N THR A 843 9.74 -41.13 -17.00
CA THR A 843 9.66 -42.00 -15.82
C THR A 843 9.10 -43.37 -16.21
N PHE A 844 9.75 -44.44 -15.75
CA PHE A 844 9.35 -45.81 -16.04
C PHE A 844 9.07 -46.55 -14.74
N ARG A 845 7.93 -47.24 -14.70
CA ARG A 845 7.54 -48.09 -13.57
C ARG A 845 7.38 -49.53 -14.03
N GLY A 846 7.99 -50.45 -13.29
CA GLY A 846 7.85 -51.89 -13.44
C GLY A 846 7.53 -52.55 -12.10
N ARG A 847 7.04 -53.79 -12.14
CA ARG A 847 6.88 -54.62 -10.92
C ARG A 847 8.24 -55.08 -10.37
N ASP A 848 9.27 -55.02 -11.20
CA ASP A 848 10.68 -55.26 -10.94
C ASP A 848 11.52 -54.41 -11.93
N GLU A 849 12.83 -54.39 -11.74
CA GLU A 849 13.78 -53.66 -12.59
C GLU A 849 13.71 -54.09 -14.06
N ALA A 850 13.62 -55.40 -14.31
CA ALA A 850 13.56 -55.95 -15.67
C ALA A 850 12.29 -55.48 -16.42
N ALA A 851 11.16 -55.32 -15.73
CA ALA A 851 9.93 -54.80 -16.30
C ALA A 851 10.02 -53.31 -16.64
N ALA A 852 10.71 -52.53 -15.81
CA ALA A 852 10.99 -51.11 -16.09
C ALA A 852 11.93 -50.98 -17.30
N GLN A 853 13.03 -51.76 -17.34
CA GLN A 853 13.97 -51.78 -18.48
C GLN A 853 13.30 -52.20 -19.79
N ARG A 854 12.36 -53.16 -19.77
CA ARG A 854 11.55 -53.50 -20.95
C ARG A 854 10.67 -52.34 -21.41
N ALA A 855 10.17 -51.51 -20.50
CA ALA A 855 9.41 -50.32 -20.86
C ALA A 855 10.30 -49.25 -21.50
N VAL A 856 11.52 -49.07 -20.98
CA VAL A 856 12.56 -48.21 -21.56
C VAL A 856 12.90 -48.67 -22.98
N ALA A 857 13.26 -49.95 -23.15
CA ALA A 857 13.64 -50.52 -24.45
C ALA A 857 12.52 -50.39 -25.50
N ARG A 858 11.25 -50.59 -25.10
CA ARG A 858 10.11 -50.39 -26.00
C ARG A 858 9.92 -48.94 -26.43
N LEU A 859 10.20 -47.97 -25.56
CA LEU A 859 10.13 -46.57 -25.93
C LEU A 859 11.28 -46.21 -26.89
N LEU A 860 12.50 -46.67 -26.59
CA LEU A 860 13.66 -46.50 -27.48
C LEU A 860 13.38 -47.04 -28.88
N GLU A 861 12.87 -48.27 -28.99
CA GLU A 861 12.53 -48.88 -30.27
C GLU A 861 11.45 -48.08 -31.05
N LYS A 862 10.52 -47.43 -30.35
CA LYS A 862 9.52 -46.56 -30.99
C LYS A 862 10.14 -45.25 -31.49
N LEU A 863 11.01 -44.63 -30.69
CA LEU A 863 11.69 -43.39 -31.06
C LEU A 863 12.63 -43.61 -32.25
N GLU A 864 13.38 -44.71 -32.26
CA GLU A 864 14.25 -45.10 -33.38
C GLU A 864 13.46 -45.33 -34.67
N ARG A 865 12.26 -45.94 -34.57
CA ARG A 865 11.36 -46.11 -35.73
C ARG A 865 10.74 -44.81 -36.22
N ALA A 866 10.41 -43.89 -35.32
CA ALA A 866 9.86 -42.59 -35.69
C ALA A 866 10.93 -41.72 -36.38
N GLY A 867 12.16 -41.72 -35.88
CA GLY A 867 13.28 -41.01 -36.51
C GLY A 867 13.68 -41.55 -37.89
N GLN A 868 13.39 -42.82 -38.19
CA GLN A 868 13.59 -43.41 -39.53
C GLN A 868 12.48 -43.07 -40.53
N ALA A 869 11.33 -42.58 -40.08
CA ALA A 869 10.22 -42.17 -40.94
C ALA A 869 10.28 -40.69 -41.36
N GLU A 870 11.20 -39.92 -40.78
CA GLU A 870 11.42 -38.48 -41.07
C GLU A 870 12.64 -38.19 -41.95
N GLU A 871 13.25 -39.19 -42.61
CA GLU A 871 14.09 -38.92 -43.79
C GLU A 871 13.16 -38.77 -45.01
N PRO A 872 12.95 -37.55 -45.56
CA PRO A 872 12.27 -37.40 -46.82
C PRO A 872 13.24 -37.87 -47.91
N ASP A 873 12.75 -38.67 -48.85
CA ASP A 873 13.40 -38.91 -50.14
C ASP A 873 13.94 -37.57 -50.70
N ALA A 874 15.26 -37.43 -50.70
CA ALA A 874 15.93 -36.41 -51.47
C ALA A 874 15.87 -36.80 -52.95
N ALA A 875 14.90 -36.25 -53.68
CA ALA A 875 14.85 -36.19 -55.13
C ALA A 875 14.10 -34.95 -55.63
#